data_AF-A0A0G0AS62-F1
#
_entry.id   AF-A0A0G0AS62-F1
#
_cell.length_a   1.000
_cell.length_b   1.000
_cell.length_c   1.000
_cell.angle_alpha   90.00
_cell.angle_beta   90.00
_cell.angle_gamma   90.00
#
_symmetry.space_group_name_H-M   'P 1'
#
loop_
_entity.id
_entity.type
_entity.pdbx_description
1 polymer ?
#
loop_
_entity_poly.entity_id
_entity_poly.type
_entity_poly.pdbx_seq_one_letter_code
_entity_poly.pdbx_strand_id
1 'polypeptide(L)'
;MAFVAVITSTTPDSFQSKTGSEPPLYLENLSLFWQIPAFCDDAIVIDQNYAKDRSKALQVHRAAKDTYTADIWEDRELTQWISGPEPFVLVVQGTSQSAERLEKFSVELVDYLQGRCPTVFLLSPLPGIFYEDSPSRADDILRQIAVQCLRIIPSSVIGNTPNDWLSFLSKTTALFQGAFHEDWFSSMETSLSYREQVYIVLDISILRHRFISALTWHAEFADLIDRLQSQKTDLRVMILTGRSIEQRFGATTRTMSVDMAPQSPPQIHNLSESEKISVSLPQSRKPQVPASLPASMSNTETTKETFDRNSTLSDLVRGNQKEERQNLAEGTHRSGLGSFQAADSGVTEGSPSSWFKNLTLKTHPAIYSSRSTENNSFKPIKIAVLDTGFAYTEEHDKKSLKPYMHRIKKFASFVEDETDLEAMKDPSGHGTAVAVQLLKVSLRAVLYICRVATSSKDGSRELFPDKEAVERAIKKAVAEPEKGGWGVDIINMSFGWAFDDHDGVRNAIRFARRQGVHMFASTSNDGLLGPPNDILYPSRAPEVIAIDAADGFGEYTRATASSVSSYGRGRRFSAPGTRLTSPHSAALYDGSSFACAIAAGICALVLEFARQPPLQASKTVQNSLKEMSAMIAILERMSAEKGPDRFKFLLPWTLLGKPGQPREFTAYCLVDELRNEFGLAVGSEVFPLEEES
;
A
#
# COMPACT_ATOMS: atom_id res chain seq x y z
N MET A 1 49.54 -6.94 -16.41
CA MET A 1 50.11 -8.27 -16.05
C MET A 1 49.43 -8.93 -14.85
N ALA A 2 49.16 -8.23 -13.73
CA ALA A 2 48.39 -8.81 -12.61
C ALA A 2 46.99 -9.36 -13.02
N PHE A 3 46.40 -8.80 -14.07
CA PHE A 3 45.09 -9.12 -14.65
C PHE A 3 44.88 -10.59 -15.07
N VAL A 4 45.94 -11.35 -15.36
CA VAL A 4 45.81 -12.76 -15.80
C VAL A 4 45.90 -13.73 -14.61
N ALA A 5 46.75 -13.44 -13.62
CA ALA A 5 47.11 -14.39 -12.56
C ALA A 5 45.96 -14.72 -11.58
N VAL A 6 44.99 -13.83 -11.42
CA VAL A 6 43.86 -14.01 -10.48
C VAL A 6 42.78 -14.94 -11.06
N ILE A 7 42.66 -15.03 -12.39
CA ILE A 7 41.62 -15.85 -13.04
C ILE A 7 42.21 -17.19 -13.52
N THR A 8 43.50 -17.28 -13.84
CA THR A 8 44.14 -18.55 -14.25
C THR A 8 44.59 -19.45 -13.10
N SER A 9 44.38 -19.06 -11.83
CA SER A 9 44.85 -19.81 -10.66
C SER A 9 43.81 -20.78 -10.06
N THR A 10 42.55 -20.75 -10.51
CA THR A 10 41.52 -21.72 -10.11
C THR A 10 41.42 -22.87 -11.12
N THR A 11 42.33 -23.84 -11.01
CA THR A 11 42.14 -25.16 -11.63
C THR A 11 41.20 -26.03 -10.79
N PRO A 12 40.42 -26.95 -11.38
CA PRO A 12 39.38 -27.69 -10.67
C PRO A 12 39.87 -28.87 -9.80
N ASP A 13 41.18 -29.08 -9.64
CA ASP A 13 41.79 -30.30 -9.09
C ASP A 13 42.31 -30.18 -7.64
N SER A 14 41.56 -29.54 -6.72
CA SER A 14 42.03 -29.37 -5.32
C SER A 14 41.03 -29.63 -4.19
N PHE A 15 39.99 -30.45 -4.42
CA PHE A 15 39.16 -31.01 -3.32
C PHE A 15 38.86 -32.51 -3.50
N GLN A 16 39.78 -33.38 -3.05
CA GLN A 16 39.49 -34.80 -2.78
C GLN A 16 39.50 -35.08 -1.26
N SER A 17 38.32 -35.12 -0.64
CA SER A 17 38.00 -35.74 0.67
C SER A 17 36.64 -35.20 1.14
N LYS A 18 35.62 -35.98 1.54
CA LYS A 18 35.42 -37.43 1.63
C LYS A 18 33.91 -37.71 1.58
N THR A 19 33.50 -38.69 0.77
CA THR A 19 32.26 -39.50 0.89
C THR A 19 31.05 -38.93 1.66
N GLY A 20 30.10 -38.36 0.93
CA GLY A 20 28.71 -38.11 1.37
C GLY A 20 27.86 -37.79 0.14
N SER A 21 26.91 -38.67 -0.22
CA SER A 21 26.26 -38.65 -1.53
C SER A 21 25.02 -37.76 -1.58
N GLU A 22 25.20 -36.45 -1.78
CA GLU A 22 24.21 -35.53 -2.33
C GLU A 22 24.95 -34.35 -3.00
N PRO A 23 24.68 -34.02 -4.28
CA PRO A 23 25.34 -32.89 -4.93
C PRO A 23 24.78 -31.56 -4.40
N PRO A 24 25.62 -30.59 -4.02
CA PRO A 24 25.14 -29.28 -3.60
C PRO A 24 24.47 -28.53 -4.77
N LEU A 25 23.39 -27.81 -4.48
CA LEU A 25 22.59 -27.11 -5.48
C LEU A 25 23.37 -25.99 -6.19
N TYR A 26 23.48 -26.12 -7.52
CA TYR A 26 23.60 -25.03 -8.51
C TYR A 26 24.45 -23.81 -8.13
N LEU A 27 25.79 -23.97 -8.15
CA LEU A 27 26.73 -22.84 -8.25
C LEU A 27 27.67 -22.92 -9.47
N GLU A 28 27.60 -23.98 -10.27
CA GLU A 28 28.40 -24.12 -11.49
C GLU A 28 27.69 -23.45 -12.69
N ASN A 29 28.46 -22.66 -13.47
CA ASN A 29 28.08 -21.98 -14.72
C ASN A 29 27.40 -20.59 -14.66
N LEU A 30 27.62 -19.78 -13.61
CA LEU A 30 27.39 -18.34 -13.70
C LEU A 30 28.66 -17.61 -14.18
N SER A 31 28.53 -16.75 -15.18
CA SER A 31 29.64 -15.95 -15.72
C SER A 31 30.18 -14.99 -14.65
N LEU A 32 31.50 -14.85 -14.51
CA LEU A 32 32.09 -13.90 -13.55
C LEU A 32 31.98 -12.42 -13.98
N PHE A 33 31.48 -12.12 -15.19
CA PHE A 33 31.37 -10.75 -15.67
C PHE A 33 30.44 -9.86 -14.84
N TRP A 34 29.53 -10.43 -14.04
CA TRP A 34 28.71 -9.63 -13.11
C TRP A 34 29.52 -8.86 -12.06
N GLN A 35 30.82 -9.17 -11.90
CA GLN A 35 31.74 -8.47 -11.00
C GLN A 35 32.30 -7.17 -11.60
N ILE A 36 32.08 -6.88 -12.89
CA ILE A 36 32.53 -5.63 -13.56
C ILE A 36 32.21 -4.33 -12.77
N PRO A 37 31.01 -4.16 -12.16
CA PRO A 37 30.69 -2.94 -11.40
C PRO A 37 31.62 -2.68 -10.19
N ALA A 38 32.20 -3.73 -9.60
CA ALA A 38 33.18 -3.60 -8.51
C ALA A 38 34.50 -2.91 -8.94
N PHE A 39 34.73 -2.77 -10.25
CA PHE A 39 35.85 -2.03 -10.85
C PHE A 39 35.43 -0.65 -11.41
N CYS A 40 34.19 -0.23 -11.12
CA CYS A 40 33.57 1.01 -11.60
C CYS A 40 33.15 1.94 -10.44
N ASP A 41 33.70 1.73 -9.24
CA ASP A 41 33.31 2.38 -7.97
C ASP A 41 31.81 2.21 -7.60
N ASP A 42 31.13 1.24 -8.21
CA ASP A 42 29.70 0.96 -8.05
C ASP A 42 29.46 -0.51 -7.67
N ALA A 43 29.65 -0.82 -6.39
CA ALA A 43 29.63 -2.20 -5.89
C ALA A 43 28.22 -2.77 -5.56
N ILE A 44 27.14 -2.00 -5.68
CA ILE A 44 25.82 -2.41 -5.17
C ILE A 44 25.14 -3.38 -6.14
N VAL A 45 24.94 -4.65 -5.77
CA VAL A 45 24.27 -5.64 -6.63
C VAL A 45 23.13 -6.32 -5.89
N ILE A 46 21.96 -6.42 -6.55
CA ILE A 46 20.80 -7.16 -6.03
C ILE A 46 21.02 -8.67 -6.20
N ASP A 47 20.84 -9.42 -5.11
CA ASP A 47 20.56 -10.85 -5.19
C ASP A 47 19.08 -11.05 -5.53
N GLN A 48 18.83 -11.31 -6.81
CA GLN A 48 17.51 -11.56 -7.38
C GLN A 48 16.82 -12.81 -6.80
N ASN A 49 17.60 -13.85 -6.47
CA ASN A 49 17.05 -15.09 -5.93
C ASN A 49 16.62 -14.87 -4.48
N TYR A 50 17.47 -14.23 -3.66
CA TYR A 50 17.09 -13.80 -2.32
C TYR A 50 15.88 -12.87 -2.32
N ALA A 51 15.80 -11.91 -3.25
CA ALA A 51 14.65 -11.02 -3.39
C ALA A 51 13.35 -11.80 -3.74
N LYS A 52 13.43 -12.75 -4.68
CA LYS A 52 12.30 -13.62 -5.05
C LYS A 52 11.88 -14.54 -3.90
N ASP A 53 12.81 -15.19 -3.21
CA ASP A 53 12.50 -16.11 -2.12
C ASP A 53 11.96 -15.36 -0.89
N ARG A 54 12.43 -14.13 -0.65
CA ARG A 54 11.81 -13.20 0.31
C ARG A 54 10.38 -12.81 -0.12
N SER A 55 10.13 -12.56 -1.41
CA SER A 55 8.76 -12.30 -1.92
C SER A 55 7.86 -13.52 -1.68
N LYS A 56 8.30 -14.73 -2.04
CA LYS A 56 7.60 -15.99 -1.73
C LYS A 56 7.26 -16.14 -0.25
N ALA A 57 8.23 -15.92 0.64
CA ALA A 57 8.01 -15.99 2.08
C ALA A 57 6.94 -14.98 2.54
N LEU A 58 7.00 -13.74 2.04
CA LEU A 58 5.99 -12.71 2.33
C LEU A 58 4.59 -13.07 1.78
N GLN A 59 4.50 -13.74 0.64
CA GLN A 59 3.22 -14.22 0.09
C GLN A 59 2.62 -15.36 0.92
N VAL A 60 3.44 -16.33 1.34
CA VAL A 60 3.04 -17.42 2.24
C VAL A 60 2.51 -16.87 3.57
N HIS A 61 3.17 -15.86 4.16
CA HIS A 61 2.71 -15.19 5.38
C HIS A 61 1.43 -14.35 5.22
N ARG A 62 1.07 -13.93 4.00
CA ARG A 62 -0.15 -13.15 3.71
C ARG A 62 -1.40 -14.01 3.45
N ALA A 63 -1.29 -15.34 3.54
CA ALA A 63 -2.31 -16.29 3.05
C ALA A 63 -2.60 -16.15 1.54
N ALA A 64 -1.72 -15.50 0.76
CA ALA A 64 -1.83 -15.38 -0.70
C ALA A 64 -1.65 -16.72 -1.45
N LYS A 65 -1.47 -17.82 -0.73
CA LYS A 65 -1.49 -19.18 -1.27
C LYS A 65 -2.77 -19.44 -2.08
N ASP A 66 -3.90 -18.93 -1.60
CA ASP A 66 -5.23 -19.14 -2.22
C ASP A 66 -5.58 -18.07 -3.28
N THR A 67 -4.69 -17.11 -3.56
CA THR A 67 -4.87 -16.10 -4.61
C THR A 67 -4.92 -16.78 -5.98
N TYR A 68 -6.03 -16.64 -6.70
CA TYR A 68 -6.24 -17.29 -8.00
C TYR A 68 -5.48 -16.57 -9.13
N THR A 69 -4.67 -17.32 -9.88
CA THR A 69 -3.84 -16.85 -11.02
C THR A 69 -4.04 -17.65 -12.30
N ALA A 70 -4.86 -18.71 -12.31
CA ALA A 70 -4.91 -19.68 -13.42
C ALA A 70 -5.47 -19.10 -14.73
N ASP A 71 -6.45 -18.20 -14.63
CA ASP A 71 -6.96 -17.38 -15.74
C ASP A 71 -5.87 -16.51 -16.41
N ILE A 72 -4.89 -16.04 -15.65
CA ILE A 72 -3.76 -15.27 -16.20
C ILE A 72 -2.89 -16.19 -17.09
N TRP A 73 -2.73 -17.45 -16.69
CA TRP A 73 -2.01 -18.48 -17.44
C TRP A 73 -2.75 -18.96 -18.70
N GLU A 74 -4.08 -18.80 -18.75
CA GLU A 74 -4.93 -19.13 -19.90
C GLU A 74 -4.97 -18.02 -20.98
N ASP A 75 -4.40 -16.85 -20.69
CA ASP A 75 -4.42 -15.70 -21.59
C ASP A 75 -3.63 -15.95 -22.89
N ARG A 76 -4.22 -15.48 -24.01
CA ARG A 76 -3.67 -15.67 -25.34
C ARG A 76 -2.38 -14.88 -25.57
N GLU A 77 -2.30 -13.63 -25.12
CA GLU A 77 -1.10 -12.81 -25.32
C GLU A 77 0.05 -13.32 -24.45
N LEU A 78 -0.21 -13.81 -23.23
CA LEU A 78 0.82 -14.52 -22.46
C LEU A 78 1.31 -15.78 -23.19
N THR A 79 0.40 -16.58 -23.74
CA THR A 79 0.77 -17.78 -24.50
C THR A 79 1.61 -17.45 -25.74
N GLN A 80 1.24 -16.39 -26.47
CA GLN A 80 2.04 -15.88 -27.60
C GLN A 80 3.39 -15.31 -27.15
N TRP A 81 3.45 -14.65 -26.00
CA TRP A 81 4.71 -14.12 -25.48
C TRP A 81 5.67 -15.23 -25.05
N ILE A 82 5.18 -16.29 -24.37
CA ILE A 82 6.02 -17.42 -23.94
C ILE A 82 6.47 -18.27 -25.13
N SER A 83 5.59 -18.59 -26.07
CA SER A 83 5.82 -19.66 -27.08
C SER A 83 5.54 -19.26 -28.53
N GLY A 84 5.13 -18.02 -28.81
CA GLY A 84 4.86 -17.53 -30.17
C GLY A 84 6.14 -17.33 -30.99
N PRO A 85 6.01 -17.13 -32.32
CA PRO A 85 7.15 -17.08 -33.24
C PRO A 85 7.93 -15.75 -33.21
N GLU A 86 7.28 -14.66 -32.77
CA GLU A 86 7.86 -13.31 -32.75
C GLU A 86 8.14 -12.87 -31.32
N PRO A 87 9.32 -12.32 -31.00
CA PRO A 87 9.55 -11.62 -29.74
C PRO A 87 8.85 -10.27 -29.72
N PHE A 88 8.30 -9.90 -28.55
CA PHE A 88 7.69 -8.60 -28.31
C PHE A 88 7.75 -8.23 -26.83
N VAL A 89 7.49 -6.95 -26.52
CA VAL A 89 7.29 -6.48 -25.15
C VAL A 89 5.84 -6.72 -24.73
N LEU A 90 5.61 -7.50 -23.68
CA LEU A 90 4.27 -7.69 -23.09
C LEU A 90 4.13 -6.83 -21.83
N VAL A 91 3.31 -5.79 -21.90
CA VAL A 91 2.95 -4.96 -20.75
C VAL A 91 1.75 -5.60 -20.04
N VAL A 92 1.96 -6.11 -18.83
CA VAL A 92 0.93 -6.73 -17.99
C VAL A 92 0.43 -5.69 -17.00
N GLN A 93 -0.75 -5.16 -17.25
CA GLN A 93 -1.37 -4.11 -16.45
C GLN A 93 -2.38 -4.69 -15.48
N GLY A 94 -2.31 -4.28 -14.23
CA GLY A 94 -3.31 -4.57 -13.22
C GLY A 94 -3.86 -3.30 -12.58
N THR A 95 -4.55 -3.51 -11.47
CA THR A 95 -5.06 -2.46 -10.59
C THR A 95 -4.56 -2.74 -9.17
N SER A 96 -4.77 -1.80 -8.26
CA SER A 96 -4.61 -2.03 -6.82
C SER A 96 -5.37 -3.26 -6.30
N GLN A 97 -6.45 -3.69 -6.97
CA GLN A 97 -7.29 -4.84 -6.58
C GLN A 97 -6.72 -6.17 -7.12
N SER A 98 -5.82 -6.13 -8.10
CA SER A 98 -5.11 -7.29 -8.65
C SER A 98 -3.61 -7.32 -8.34
N ALA A 99 -3.10 -6.32 -7.62
CA ALA A 99 -1.69 -6.23 -7.22
C ALA A 99 -1.16 -7.51 -6.53
N GLU A 100 -1.91 -8.11 -5.61
CA GLU A 100 -1.51 -9.39 -4.97
C GLU A 100 -1.55 -10.59 -5.94
N ARG A 101 -2.41 -10.54 -6.97
CA ARG A 101 -2.44 -11.54 -8.05
C ARG A 101 -1.18 -11.42 -8.92
N LEU A 102 -0.78 -10.21 -9.26
CA LEU A 102 0.44 -9.92 -10.03
C LEU A 102 1.73 -10.24 -9.24
N GLU A 103 1.78 -9.92 -7.95
CA GLU A 103 2.93 -10.27 -7.08
C GLU A 103 3.12 -11.79 -7.04
N LYS A 104 2.02 -12.57 -6.97
CA LYS A 104 2.06 -14.03 -7.06
C LYS A 104 2.42 -14.53 -8.47
N PHE A 105 1.69 -14.09 -9.50
CA PHE A 105 1.87 -14.52 -10.88
C PHE A 105 3.30 -14.27 -11.39
N SER A 106 3.89 -13.10 -11.10
CA SER A 106 5.25 -12.78 -11.52
C SER A 106 6.30 -13.74 -10.94
N VAL A 107 6.09 -14.21 -9.70
CA VAL A 107 6.95 -15.22 -9.06
C VAL A 107 6.73 -16.61 -9.68
N GLU A 108 5.48 -17.01 -9.92
CA GLU A 108 5.16 -18.27 -10.63
C GLU A 108 5.77 -18.31 -12.03
N LEU A 109 5.70 -17.18 -12.75
CA LEU A 109 6.27 -17.02 -14.09
C LEU A 109 7.79 -17.10 -14.10
N VAL A 110 8.47 -16.40 -13.18
CA VAL A 110 9.93 -16.46 -13.07
C VAL A 110 10.42 -17.86 -12.70
N ASP A 111 9.73 -18.56 -11.78
CA ASP A 111 10.04 -19.97 -11.47
C ASP A 111 9.83 -20.88 -12.69
N TYR A 112 8.77 -20.66 -13.49
CA TYR A 112 8.50 -21.40 -14.72
C TYR A 112 9.58 -21.19 -15.79
N LEU A 113 10.01 -19.94 -16.00
CA LEU A 113 11.00 -19.57 -17.02
C LEU A 113 12.43 -19.99 -16.62
N GLN A 114 12.86 -19.74 -15.37
CA GLN A 114 14.20 -20.12 -14.92
C GLN A 114 14.50 -21.63 -15.03
N GLY A 115 13.48 -22.49 -14.98
CA GLY A 115 13.64 -23.93 -15.19
C GLY A 115 13.83 -24.35 -16.66
N ARG A 116 13.81 -23.41 -17.61
CA ARG A 116 13.78 -23.67 -19.07
C ARG A 116 14.77 -22.81 -19.87
N CYS A 117 14.89 -21.53 -19.54
CA CYS A 117 15.59 -20.55 -20.36
C CYS A 117 16.35 -19.50 -19.49
N PRO A 118 17.40 -18.84 -20.04
CA PRO A 118 18.06 -17.72 -19.38
C PRO A 118 17.04 -16.62 -19.07
N THR A 119 16.85 -16.33 -17.79
CA THR A 119 15.83 -15.39 -17.31
C THR A 119 16.46 -14.35 -16.40
N VAL A 120 16.34 -13.09 -16.79
CA VAL A 120 16.70 -11.89 -16.02
C VAL A 120 15.41 -11.33 -15.40
N PHE A 121 15.43 -10.92 -14.14
CA PHE A 121 14.21 -10.42 -13.50
C PHE A 121 14.44 -9.49 -12.30
N LEU A 122 13.50 -8.57 -12.11
CA LEU A 122 13.38 -7.75 -10.91
C LEU A 122 11.91 -7.71 -10.50
N LEU A 123 11.62 -8.29 -9.33
CA LEU A 123 10.26 -8.41 -8.79
C LEU A 123 10.07 -7.53 -7.56
N SER A 124 8.84 -7.09 -7.32
CA SER A 124 8.46 -6.38 -6.10
C SER A 124 8.13 -7.38 -4.97
N PRO A 125 8.33 -7.02 -3.68
CA PRO A 125 9.05 -5.86 -3.18
C PRO A 125 10.55 -6.14 -2.94
N LEU A 126 11.40 -5.16 -3.28
CA LEU A 126 12.84 -5.20 -3.00
C LEU A 126 13.16 -5.08 -1.49
N PRO A 127 14.41 -5.29 -1.06
CA PRO A 127 14.84 -5.00 0.32
C PRO A 127 14.70 -3.52 0.69
N GLY A 128 14.49 -3.23 1.98
CA GLY A 128 14.18 -1.88 2.49
C GLY A 128 15.18 -0.80 2.07
N ILE A 129 16.47 -1.14 2.11
CA ILE A 129 17.60 -0.27 1.75
C ILE A 129 17.53 0.29 0.32
N PHE A 130 16.90 -0.42 -0.63
CA PHE A 130 16.69 0.07 -2.01
C PHE A 130 15.53 1.07 -2.14
N TYR A 131 14.84 1.40 -1.04
CA TYR A 131 13.83 2.44 -1.01
C TYR A 131 14.32 3.74 -0.39
N GLU A 132 15.50 3.75 0.22
CA GLU A 132 16.11 4.85 0.95
C GLU A 132 17.30 5.39 0.12
N ASP A 133 17.35 6.72 -0.07
CA ASP A 133 18.43 7.52 -0.69
C ASP A 133 19.06 7.08 -2.04
N SER A 134 18.46 7.51 -3.16
CA SER A 134 19.17 7.67 -4.46
C SER A 134 18.51 8.75 -5.37
N PRO A 135 19.29 9.58 -6.07
CA PRO A 135 18.78 10.53 -7.05
C PRO A 135 18.24 9.86 -8.33
N SER A 136 18.91 8.83 -8.91
CA SER A 136 18.47 8.20 -10.18
C SER A 136 18.04 6.73 -10.07
N ARG A 137 16.96 6.51 -9.33
CA ARG A 137 16.36 5.18 -9.11
C ARG A 137 15.91 4.43 -10.39
N ALA A 138 15.74 5.12 -11.52
CA ALA A 138 15.36 4.49 -12.78
C ALA A 138 16.59 3.83 -13.43
N ASP A 139 17.66 4.60 -13.55
CA ASP A 139 18.96 4.13 -14.02
C ASP A 139 19.50 3.05 -13.10
N ASP A 140 19.34 3.18 -11.77
CA ASP A 140 19.69 2.13 -10.81
C ASP A 140 19.04 0.78 -11.17
N ILE A 141 17.78 0.76 -11.62
CA ILE A 141 17.09 -0.47 -12.02
C ILE A 141 17.61 -1.00 -13.38
N LEU A 142 17.76 -0.15 -14.39
CA LEU A 142 18.34 -0.55 -15.69
C LEU A 142 19.76 -1.11 -15.52
N ARG A 143 20.56 -0.47 -14.66
CA ARG A 143 21.88 -0.91 -14.23
C ARG A 143 21.86 -2.28 -13.56
N GLN A 144 20.89 -2.57 -12.67
CA GLN A 144 20.75 -3.92 -12.10
C GLN A 144 20.35 -4.96 -13.17
N ILE A 145 19.52 -4.60 -14.15
CA ILE A 145 19.18 -5.48 -15.29
C ILE A 145 20.44 -5.78 -16.11
N ALA A 146 21.23 -4.76 -16.45
CA ALA A 146 22.51 -4.94 -17.17
C ALA A 146 23.48 -5.86 -16.41
N VAL A 147 23.61 -5.74 -15.09
CA VAL A 147 24.42 -6.66 -14.27
C VAL A 147 23.89 -8.10 -14.29
N GLN A 148 22.57 -8.29 -14.34
CA GLN A 148 21.99 -9.63 -14.51
C GLN A 148 22.25 -10.19 -15.91
N CYS A 149 22.22 -9.37 -16.96
CA CYS A 149 22.59 -9.81 -18.32
C CYS A 149 24.04 -10.34 -18.35
N LEU A 150 24.97 -9.72 -17.61
CA LEU A 150 26.35 -10.21 -17.47
C LEU A 150 26.45 -11.59 -16.78
N ARG A 151 25.55 -11.91 -15.83
CA ARG A 151 25.50 -13.23 -15.16
C ARG A 151 25.16 -14.37 -16.13
N ILE A 152 24.33 -14.09 -17.12
CA ILE A 152 23.84 -15.09 -18.08
C ILE A 152 24.70 -15.22 -19.33
N ILE A 153 25.83 -14.53 -19.47
CA ILE A 153 26.78 -14.78 -20.58
C ILE A 153 27.31 -16.23 -20.46
N PRO A 154 27.28 -17.06 -21.52
CA PRO A 154 27.84 -18.40 -21.45
C PRO A 154 29.37 -18.36 -21.31
N SER A 155 29.91 -19.12 -20.36
CA SER A 155 31.36 -19.18 -20.08
C SER A 155 32.23 -19.65 -21.26
N SER A 156 31.62 -20.22 -22.30
CA SER A 156 32.28 -20.78 -23.49
C SER A 156 32.36 -19.83 -24.69
N VAL A 157 31.77 -18.64 -24.63
CA VAL A 157 31.48 -17.83 -25.84
C VAL A 157 32.42 -16.65 -26.06
N ILE A 158 33.01 -16.05 -25.02
CA ILE A 158 34.05 -15.04 -25.23
C ILE A 158 35.32 -15.78 -25.68
N GLY A 159 35.86 -15.37 -26.82
CA GLY A 159 36.60 -16.26 -27.73
C GLY A 159 37.80 -16.98 -27.14
N ASN A 160 38.25 -18.02 -27.86
CA ASN A 160 39.45 -18.81 -27.54
C ASN A 160 40.77 -17.99 -27.57
N THR A 161 40.73 -16.67 -27.73
CA THR A 161 41.90 -15.79 -27.72
C THR A 161 41.81 -14.77 -26.58
N PRO A 162 42.93 -14.48 -25.86
CA PRO A 162 42.93 -13.47 -24.79
C PRO A 162 42.53 -12.05 -25.21
N ASN A 163 42.61 -11.73 -26.52
CA ASN A 163 42.27 -10.41 -27.04
C ASN A 163 40.75 -10.16 -27.03
N ASP A 164 39.95 -11.20 -27.25
CA ASP A 164 38.48 -11.09 -27.26
C ASP A 164 37.95 -10.75 -25.85
N TRP A 165 38.53 -11.38 -24.82
CA TRP A 165 38.25 -11.11 -23.42
C TRP A 165 38.63 -9.69 -23.00
N LEU A 166 39.81 -9.23 -23.41
CA LEU A 166 40.27 -7.87 -23.13
C LEU A 166 39.41 -6.81 -23.85
N SER A 167 39.00 -7.08 -25.09
CA SER A 167 38.11 -6.19 -25.85
C SER A 167 36.73 -6.08 -25.20
N PHE A 168 36.11 -7.22 -24.84
CA PHE A 168 34.83 -7.23 -24.14
C PHE A 168 34.89 -6.52 -22.79
N LEU A 169 35.88 -6.84 -21.96
CA LEU A 169 36.05 -6.22 -20.63
C LEU A 169 36.31 -4.72 -20.75
N SER A 170 37.10 -4.27 -21.73
CA SER A 170 37.33 -2.85 -21.98
C SER A 170 36.05 -2.13 -22.39
N LYS A 171 35.28 -2.68 -23.34
CA LYS A 171 34.01 -2.08 -23.80
C LYS A 171 33.00 -2.00 -22.67
N THR A 172 32.82 -3.10 -21.93
CA THR A 172 31.79 -3.20 -20.89
C THR A 172 32.14 -2.36 -19.66
N THR A 173 33.41 -2.35 -19.23
CA THR A 173 33.86 -1.46 -18.13
C THR A 173 33.68 0.02 -18.50
N ALA A 174 33.97 0.41 -19.74
CA ALA A 174 33.78 1.78 -20.20
C ALA A 174 32.31 2.21 -20.19
N LEU A 175 31.37 1.32 -20.55
CA LEU A 175 29.94 1.59 -20.40
C LEU A 175 29.57 1.79 -18.91
N PHE A 176 29.97 0.88 -18.03
CA PHE A 176 29.61 0.96 -16.60
C PHE A 176 30.21 2.16 -15.84
N GLN A 177 31.37 2.68 -16.24
CA GLN A 177 32.04 3.79 -15.53
C GLN A 177 31.43 5.18 -15.76
N GLY A 178 30.53 5.34 -16.75
CA GLY A 178 29.95 6.64 -17.09
C GLY A 178 28.54 6.57 -17.69
N ALA A 179 27.84 5.45 -17.51
CA ALA A 179 26.54 5.21 -18.13
C ALA A 179 25.45 6.17 -17.66
N PHE A 180 24.71 6.69 -18.64
CA PHE A 180 23.36 7.25 -18.47
C PHE A 180 22.33 6.26 -19.07
N HIS A 181 21.07 6.68 -19.16
CA HIS A 181 19.92 5.83 -19.52
C HIS A 181 20.16 4.86 -20.70
N GLU A 182 20.57 5.42 -21.84
CA GLU A 182 20.80 4.72 -23.12
C GLU A 182 21.98 3.73 -23.08
N ASP A 183 22.99 4.03 -22.25
CA ASP A 183 24.18 3.20 -22.10
C ASP A 183 23.84 1.85 -21.44
N TRP A 184 22.79 1.82 -20.60
CA TRP A 184 22.30 0.58 -20.01
C TRP A 184 21.71 -0.37 -21.05
N PHE A 185 20.90 0.14 -21.99
CA PHE A 185 20.37 -0.67 -23.10
C PHE A 185 21.51 -1.15 -24.01
N SER A 186 22.52 -0.31 -24.26
CA SER A 186 23.74 -0.68 -25.01
C SER A 186 24.58 -1.77 -24.31
N SER A 187 24.62 -1.74 -22.98
CA SER A 187 25.25 -2.76 -22.14
C SER A 187 24.45 -4.07 -22.11
N MET A 188 23.12 -3.99 -22.09
CA MET A 188 22.24 -5.16 -22.22
C MET A 188 22.45 -5.81 -23.59
N GLU A 189 22.38 -5.06 -24.69
CA GLU A 189 22.61 -5.58 -26.04
C GLU A 189 23.94 -6.33 -26.15
N THR A 190 25.03 -5.69 -25.71
CA THR A 190 26.39 -6.27 -25.72
C THR A 190 26.44 -7.60 -24.94
N SER A 191 25.70 -7.72 -23.84
CA SER A 191 25.66 -8.93 -23.00
C SER A 191 24.75 -10.03 -23.57
N LEU A 192 23.61 -9.64 -24.15
CA LEU A 192 22.54 -10.53 -24.60
C LEU A 192 22.82 -11.14 -25.98
N SER A 193 23.64 -10.48 -26.81
CA SER A 193 24.12 -10.97 -28.12
C SER A 193 24.73 -12.38 -28.12
N TYR A 194 25.17 -12.86 -26.94
CA TYR A 194 25.75 -14.19 -26.74
C TYR A 194 24.72 -15.28 -26.40
N ARG A 195 23.42 -15.01 -26.55
CA ARG A 195 22.32 -15.95 -26.30
C ARG A 195 21.35 -16.01 -27.48
N GLU A 196 20.92 -17.22 -27.82
CA GLU A 196 19.88 -17.44 -28.84
C GLU A 196 18.49 -17.04 -28.34
N GLN A 197 18.21 -17.17 -27.03
CA GLN A 197 16.94 -16.79 -26.42
C GLN A 197 17.13 -16.31 -24.97
N VAL A 198 16.47 -15.22 -24.57
CA VAL A 198 16.48 -14.65 -23.22
C VAL A 198 15.12 -14.05 -22.87
N TYR A 199 14.70 -14.23 -21.61
CA TYR A 199 13.52 -13.59 -21.05
C TYR A 199 13.92 -12.53 -20.01
N ILE A 200 13.28 -11.36 -20.05
CA ILE A 200 13.38 -10.31 -19.03
C ILE A 200 11.98 -10.12 -18.40
N VAL A 201 11.87 -10.20 -17.08
CA VAL A 201 10.60 -10.01 -16.34
C VAL A 201 10.76 -8.90 -15.29
N LEU A 202 10.11 -7.76 -15.51
CA LEU A 202 10.25 -6.55 -14.68
C LEU A 202 8.92 -6.19 -14.03
N ASP A 203 8.87 -6.12 -12.72
CA ASP A 203 7.77 -5.49 -11.98
C ASP A 203 8.14 -4.03 -11.70
N ILE A 204 7.62 -3.09 -12.48
CA ILE A 204 7.96 -1.66 -12.35
C ILE A 204 7.30 -1.01 -11.12
N SER A 205 6.48 -1.72 -10.34
CA SER A 205 5.97 -1.21 -9.05
C SER A 205 7.10 -0.92 -8.04
N ILE A 206 8.29 -1.50 -8.25
CA ILE A 206 9.50 -1.17 -7.47
C ILE A 206 9.90 0.31 -7.54
N LEU A 207 9.50 1.04 -8.59
CA LEU A 207 9.73 2.48 -8.75
C LEU A 207 8.78 3.35 -7.91
N ARG A 208 7.68 2.78 -7.40
CA ARG A 208 6.63 3.46 -6.60
C ARG A 208 6.18 4.78 -7.27
N HIS A 209 6.39 5.92 -6.61
CA HIS A 209 6.01 7.25 -7.08
C HIS A 209 6.84 7.77 -8.26
N ARG A 210 7.95 7.09 -8.63
CA ARG A 210 8.79 7.48 -9.78
C ARG A 210 8.47 6.70 -11.07
N PHE A 211 7.37 5.94 -11.12
CA PHE A 211 7.02 5.08 -12.27
C PHE A 211 7.01 5.82 -13.63
N ILE A 212 6.79 7.15 -13.64
CA ILE A 212 6.88 8.01 -14.82
C ILE A 212 8.18 7.81 -15.59
N SER A 213 9.30 7.54 -14.90
CA SER A 213 10.61 7.29 -15.51
C SER A 213 10.75 5.96 -16.26
N ALA A 214 9.71 5.10 -16.23
CA ALA A 214 9.66 3.83 -16.95
C ALA A 214 8.55 3.82 -18.03
N LEU A 215 7.89 4.96 -18.28
CA LEU A 215 6.85 5.06 -19.32
C LEU A 215 7.40 4.93 -20.74
N THR A 216 8.71 5.16 -20.94
CA THR A 216 9.39 4.99 -22.23
C THR A 216 9.93 3.57 -22.45
N TRP A 217 10.15 2.81 -21.37
CA TRP A 217 10.89 1.55 -21.41
C TRP A 217 10.31 0.51 -22.37
N HIS A 218 8.99 0.51 -22.59
CA HIS A 218 8.39 -0.42 -23.56
C HIS A 218 8.84 -0.16 -25.00
N ALA A 219 9.13 1.09 -25.37
CA ALA A 219 9.63 1.46 -26.69
C ALA A 219 11.15 1.19 -26.78
N GLU A 220 11.90 1.48 -25.73
CA GLU A 220 13.35 1.26 -25.66
C GLU A 220 13.68 -0.25 -25.64
N PHE A 221 12.88 -1.06 -24.94
CA PHE A 221 12.98 -2.52 -25.01
C PHE A 221 12.52 -3.08 -26.35
N ALA A 222 11.54 -2.48 -27.02
CA ALA A 222 11.15 -2.89 -28.37
C ALA A 222 12.28 -2.66 -29.39
N ASP A 223 12.91 -1.48 -29.35
CA ASP A 223 14.08 -1.15 -30.18
C ASP A 223 15.30 -2.05 -29.84
N LEU A 224 15.51 -2.39 -28.56
CA LEU A 224 16.50 -3.39 -28.16
C LEU A 224 16.18 -4.80 -28.72
N ILE A 225 14.91 -5.21 -28.74
CA ILE A 225 14.48 -6.47 -29.37
C ILE A 225 14.83 -6.45 -30.86
N ASP A 226 14.49 -5.39 -31.59
CA ASP A 226 14.74 -5.28 -33.03
C ASP A 226 16.25 -5.32 -33.35
N ARG A 227 17.10 -4.65 -32.53
CA ARG A 227 18.57 -4.76 -32.66
C ARG A 227 19.07 -6.18 -32.40
N LEU A 228 18.58 -6.85 -31.36
CA LEU A 228 19.01 -8.20 -30.98
C LEU A 228 18.51 -9.29 -31.95
N GLN A 229 17.35 -9.10 -32.59
CA GLN A 229 16.90 -9.97 -33.68
C GLN A 229 17.93 -10.03 -34.82
N SER A 230 18.53 -8.88 -35.19
CA SER A 230 19.59 -8.83 -36.22
C SER A 230 20.84 -9.64 -35.85
N GLN A 231 21.04 -9.86 -34.55
CA GLN A 231 22.15 -10.63 -33.96
C GLN A 231 21.76 -12.08 -33.65
N LYS A 232 20.53 -12.50 -34.02
CA LYS A 232 19.92 -13.83 -33.78
C LYS A 232 19.59 -14.14 -32.32
N THR A 233 19.29 -13.12 -31.53
CA THR A 233 18.83 -13.26 -30.14
C THR A 233 17.32 -13.01 -30.05
N ASP A 234 16.56 -14.05 -29.68
CA ASP A 234 15.14 -13.96 -29.28
C ASP A 234 15.03 -13.39 -27.86
N LEU A 235 14.99 -12.06 -27.75
CA LEU A 235 14.75 -11.36 -26.48
C LEU A 235 13.24 -11.15 -26.28
N ARG A 236 12.70 -11.59 -25.13
CA ARG A 236 11.31 -11.33 -24.75
C ARG A 236 11.24 -10.59 -23.44
N VAL A 237 10.52 -9.47 -23.42
CA VAL A 237 10.43 -8.58 -22.24
C VAL A 237 9.00 -8.54 -21.73
N MET A 238 8.81 -8.74 -20.43
CA MET A 238 7.55 -8.51 -19.74
C MET A 238 7.71 -7.35 -18.75
N ILE A 239 6.78 -6.40 -18.81
CA ILE A 239 6.70 -5.25 -17.90
C ILE A 239 5.39 -5.36 -17.13
N LEU A 240 5.44 -5.81 -15.87
CA LEU A 240 4.30 -5.87 -14.97
C LEU A 240 4.12 -4.55 -14.21
N THR A 241 2.88 -4.09 -14.10
CA THR A 241 2.52 -2.88 -13.35
C THR A 241 1.16 -3.07 -12.67
N GLY A 242 1.04 -2.69 -11.39
CA GLY A 242 -0.24 -2.63 -10.68
C GLY A 242 -1.11 -1.41 -11.03
N ARG A 243 -0.77 -0.68 -12.10
CA ARG A 243 -1.44 0.52 -12.60
C ARG A 243 -1.77 0.35 -14.08
N SER A 244 -2.93 0.86 -14.51
CA SER A 244 -3.26 1.01 -15.93
C SER A 244 -2.33 2.04 -16.58
N ILE A 245 -1.84 1.74 -17.79
CA ILE A 245 -1.06 2.67 -18.62
C ILE A 245 -1.81 2.84 -19.95
N GLU A 246 -2.60 3.91 -20.03
CA GLU A 246 -3.28 4.34 -21.26
C GLU A 246 -2.29 4.99 -22.23
N GLN A 247 -1.54 4.18 -22.97
CA GLN A 247 -0.71 4.62 -24.09
C GLN A 247 -0.99 3.78 -25.35
N ARG A 248 -0.83 4.39 -26.53
CA ARG A 248 -0.82 3.66 -27.80
C ARG A 248 0.55 3.05 -28.00
N PHE A 249 0.63 1.73 -27.87
CA PHE A 249 1.86 0.96 -28.07
C PHE A 249 2.17 0.74 -29.56
N GLY A 250 3.45 0.61 -29.88
CA GLY A 250 3.91 0.23 -31.23
C GLY A 250 3.69 -1.25 -31.53
N ALA A 251 3.94 -1.69 -32.77
CA ALA A 251 3.67 -3.06 -33.21
C ALA A 251 4.39 -4.15 -32.38
N THR A 252 5.60 -3.86 -31.91
CA THR A 252 6.45 -4.75 -31.10
C THR A 252 6.11 -4.72 -29.59
N THR A 253 5.03 -4.02 -29.20
CA THR A 253 4.57 -3.93 -27.80
C THR A 253 3.09 -4.24 -27.71
N ARG A 254 2.71 -5.19 -26.84
CA ARG A 254 1.34 -5.62 -26.61
C ARG A 254 0.94 -5.48 -25.15
N THR A 255 -0.36 -5.52 -24.87
CA THR A 255 -0.90 -5.31 -23.53
C THR A 255 -1.82 -6.45 -23.11
N MET A 256 -1.64 -6.90 -21.88
CA MET A 256 -2.51 -7.80 -21.14
C MET A 256 -3.09 -7.01 -19.95
N SER A 257 -4.36 -7.22 -19.63
CA SER A 257 -4.99 -6.68 -18.42
C SER A 257 -5.31 -7.80 -17.43
N VAL A 258 -5.02 -7.59 -16.15
CA VAL A 258 -5.29 -8.53 -15.05
C VAL A 258 -6.22 -7.87 -14.05
N ASP A 259 -7.49 -8.27 -14.10
CA ASP A 259 -8.56 -7.78 -13.24
C ASP A 259 -8.59 -8.47 -11.86
N MET A 260 -9.64 -8.22 -11.07
CA MET A 260 -9.95 -9.03 -9.88
C MET A 260 -10.09 -10.52 -10.24
N ALA A 261 -9.80 -11.40 -9.27
CA ALA A 261 -10.08 -12.82 -9.42
C ALA A 261 -11.58 -13.07 -9.68
N PRO A 262 -11.95 -14.00 -10.59
CA PRO A 262 -13.34 -14.32 -10.89
C PRO A 262 -14.09 -14.79 -9.64
N GLN A 263 -15.34 -14.35 -9.46
CA GLN A 263 -16.13 -14.61 -8.24
C GLN A 263 -16.52 -16.09 -8.02
N SER A 264 -16.20 -16.96 -8.98
CA SER A 264 -16.27 -18.41 -8.84
C SER A 264 -15.17 -19.01 -9.73
N PRO A 265 -14.08 -19.56 -9.15
CA PRO A 265 -13.15 -20.37 -9.92
C PRO A 265 -13.90 -21.51 -10.62
N PRO A 266 -13.56 -21.86 -11.87
CA PRO A 266 -14.23 -22.95 -12.57
C PRO A 266 -14.14 -24.25 -11.76
N GLN A 267 -15.28 -24.91 -11.57
CA GLN A 267 -15.32 -26.14 -10.77
C GLN A 267 -14.54 -27.25 -11.49
N ILE A 268 -13.40 -27.63 -10.92
CA ILE A 268 -12.44 -28.64 -11.42
C ILE A 268 -13.11 -30.00 -11.73
N HIS A 269 -14.31 -30.25 -11.18
CA HIS A 269 -15.05 -31.50 -11.38
C HIS A 269 -15.79 -31.64 -12.73
N ASN A 270 -15.97 -30.58 -13.52
CA ASN A 270 -16.74 -30.62 -14.78
C ASN A 270 -15.91 -30.46 -16.06
N LEU A 271 -14.59 -30.68 -16.00
CA LEU A 271 -13.70 -30.64 -17.17
C LEU A 271 -13.52 -32.03 -17.81
N SER A 272 -13.48 -32.07 -19.14
CA SER A 272 -13.20 -33.28 -19.93
C SER A 272 -11.78 -33.80 -19.70
N GLU A 273 -11.50 -35.06 -20.04
CA GLU A 273 -10.15 -35.62 -19.89
C GLU A 273 -9.09 -34.89 -20.73
N SER A 274 -9.47 -34.28 -21.85
CA SER A 274 -8.63 -33.37 -22.63
C SER A 274 -8.27 -32.08 -21.87
N GLU A 275 -9.20 -31.51 -21.10
CA GLU A 275 -8.98 -30.27 -20.35
C GLU A 275 -8.24 -30.51 -19.02
N LYS A 276 -8.35 -31.72 -18.45
CA LYS A 276 -7.58 -32.11 -17.25
C LYS A 276 -6.07 -32.17 -17.48
N ILE A 277 -5.63 -32.34 -18.73
CA ILE A 277 -4.20 -32.36 -19.09
C ILE A 277 -3.60 -30.94 -19.07
N SER A 278 -4.40 -29.91 -19.37
CA SER A 278 -3.99 -28.50 -19.32
C SER A 278 -3.99 -27.87 -17.92
N VAL A 279 -4.73 -28.44 -16.95
CA VAL A 279 -4.84 -27.90 -15.58
C VAL A 279 -3.67 -28.31 -14.66
N SER A 280 -2.79 -29.21 -15.11
CA SER A 280 -1.55 -29.53 -14.38
C SER A 280 -0.36 -28.71 -14.88
N LEU A 281 0.13 -27.79 -14.04
CA LEU A 281 1.55 -27.43 -14.04
C LEU A 281 2.38 -28.73 -14.10
N PRO A 282 3.39 -28.85 -14.99
CA PRO A 282 4.23 -30.06 -15.05
C PRO A 282 5.04 -30.19 -13.75
N GLN A 283 4.49 -30.97 -12.81
CA GLN A 283 5.05 -31.14 -11.48
C GLN A 283 6.42 -31.80 -11.55
N SER A 284 7.39 -31.21 -10.85
CA SER A 284 8.69 -31.85 -10.63
C SER A 284 8.48 -33.11 -9.77
N ARG A 285 8.74 -34.28 -10.36
CA ARG A 285 8.76 -35.56 -9.62
C ARG A 285 9.93 -35.56 -8.66
N LYS A 286 9.70 -35.16 -7.40
CA LYS A 286 10.61 -35.50 -6.29
C LYS A 286 10.42 -36.99 -5.92
N PRO A 287 11.50 -37.76 -5.66
CA PRO A 287 11.38 -39.15 -5.22
C PRO A 287 10.67 -39.27 -3.88
N GLN A 288 9.85 -40.30 -3.71
CA GLN A 288 9.36 -40.72 -2.40
C GLN A 288 10.46 -41.49 -1.66
N VAL A 289 10.66 -41.17 -0.38
CA VAL A 289 11.38 -42.04 0.58
C VAL A 289 10.39 -42.40 1.71
N PRO A 290 10.27 -43.68 2.13
CA PRO A 290 9.27 -44.09 3.11
C PRO A 290 9.61 -43.63 4.53
N ALA A 291 8.58 -43.43 5.36
CA ALA A 291 8.74 -43.12 6.77
C ALA A 291 8.80 -44.39 7.64
N SER A 292 9.79 -44.48 8.54
CA SER A 292 9.72 -45.34 9.74
C SER A 292 10.83 -45.05 10.77
N LEU A 293 10.48 -44.35 11.86
CA LEU A 293 10.78 -44.61 13.30
C LEU A 293 12.23 -44.92 13.80
N PRO A 294 12.55 -44.84 15.11
CA PRO A 294 11.75 -44.38 16.27
C PRO A 294 12.43 -43.25 17.10
N ALA A 295 11.77 -42.84 18.20
CA ALA A 295 12.32 -41.92 19.19
C ALA A 295 13.30 -42.61 20.18
N SER A 296 14.26 -41.85 20.72
CA SER A 296 15.02 -42.20 21.93
C SER A 296 15.23 -40.98 22.84
N MET A 297 15.07 -41.18 24.15
CA MET A 297 15.38 -40.19 25.18
C MET A 297 16.82 -40.38 25.68
N SER A 298 17.55 -39.30 25.92
CA SER A 298 18.47 -39.19 27.07
C SER A 298 18.94 -37.76 27.32
N ASN A 299 18.96 -37.36 28.59
CA ASN A 299 19.37 -36.05 29.11
C ASN A 299 20.87 -35.74 28.89
N THR A 300 21.24 -34.45 28.88
CA THR A 300 22.09 -33.84 29.95
C THR A 300 22.16 -32.31 29.89
N GLU A 301 21.80 -31.69 31.01
CA GLU A 301 22.44 -30.55 31.70
C GLU A 301 23.03 -29.34 30.94
N THR A 302 22.30 -28.23 31.05
CA THR A 302 22.71 -26.94 31.67
C THR A 302 24.18 -26.53 31.76
N THR A 303 24.47 -25.37 31.17
CA THR A 303 25.21 -24.27 31.84
C THR A 303 24.51 -22.93 31.58
N LYS A 304 24.30 -22.14 32.64
CA LYS A 304 23.84 -20.74 32.57
C LYS A 304 25.05 -19.82 32.61
N GLU A 305 25.03 -18.73 31.85
CA GLU A 305 25.73 -17.51 32.25
C GLU A 305 24.77 -16.32 32.27
N THR A 306 24.74 -15.67 33.43
CA THR A 306 23.96 -14.47 33.77
C THR A 306 24.88 -13.26 33.74
N PHE A 307 24.37 -12.11 33.28
CA PHE A 307 24.96 -10.82 33.63
C PHE A 307 23.89 -9.91 34.24
N ASP A 308 24.08 -9.61 35.52
CA ASP A 308 23.18 -8.82 36.35
C ASP A 308 23.51 -7.32 36.33
N ARG A 309 22.52 -6.51 36.72
CA ARG A 309 22.64 -5.06 36.93
C ARG A 309 23.09 -4.73 38.36
N ASN A 310 23.78 -3.59 38.53
CA ASN A 310 23.68 -2.62 39.65
C ASN A 310 24.53 -1.37 39.30
N SER A 311 24.05 -0.12 39.33
CA SER A 311 23.83 0.79 40.49
C SER A 311 25.14 1.09 41.29
N THR A 312 25.50 2.31 41.74
CA THR A 312 24.71 3.50 42.16
C THR A 312 25.53 4.84 42.13
N LEU A 313 24.85 5.97 42.45
CA LEU A 313 25.23 7.41 42.56
C LEU A 313 26.64 7.86 43.07
N SER A 314 27.12 8.98 42.49
CA SER A 314 27.79 10.16 43.11
C SER A 314 28.08 11.27 42.06
N ASP A 315 28.15 12.59 42.30
CA ASP A 315 27.50 13.44 43.33
C ASP A 315 27.40 14.97 42.93
N LEU A 316 26.93 15.78 43.89
CA LEU A 316 26.58 17.21 44.04
C LEU A 316 27.52 18.39 43.65
N VAL A 317 26.91 19.61 43.74
CA VAL A 317 27.42 21.01 43.93
C VAL A 317 27.34 21.90 42.67
N ARG A 318 26.84 23.15 42.64
CA ARG A 318 25.91 24.05 43.39
C ARG A 318 26.23 25.47 42.83
N GLY A 319 25.26 26.28 42.40
CA GLY A 319 25.56 27.68 42.03
C GLY A 319 24.40 28.47 41.41
N ASN A 320 23.75 29.32 42.20
CA ASN A 320 22.79 30.33 41.71
C ASN A 320 23.53 31.56 41.16
N GLN A 321 22.96 32.24 40.16
CA GLN A 321 22.72 33.69 40.24
C GLN A 321 21.65 34.16 39.25
N LYS A 322 21.18 35.39 39.45
CA LYS A 322 19.95 36.02 38.91
C LYS A 322 20.33 37.43 38.42
N GLU A 323 19.39 38.13 37.77
CA GLU A 323 19.50 39.55 37.34
C GLU A 323 20.45 39.76 36.11
N GLU A 324 20.29 40.75 35.22
CA GLU A 324 19.37 41.90 35.19
C GLU A 324 18.97 42.38 33.76
N ARG A 325 18.21 43.48 33.72
CA ARG A 325 17.32 44.05 32.69
C ARG A 325 17.94 44.75 31.45
N GLN A 326 17.08 44.91 30.42
CA GLN A 326 16.93 46.10 29.53
C GLN A 326 18.07 46.45 28.54
N ASN A 327 17.84 46.62 27.22
CA ASN A 327 16.96 47.64 26.63
C ASN A 327 16.74 47.51 25.08
N LEU A 328 15.65 48.13 24.63
CA LEU A 328 15.30 48.72 23.31
C LEU A 328 15.55 48.02 21.96
N ALA A 329 14.62 48.29 21.04
CA ALA A 329 14.54 47.74 19.70
C ALA A 329 15.25 48.59 18.64
N GLU A 330 15.69 47.95 17.56
CA GLU A 330 15.65 48.52 16.21
C GLU A 330 15.43 47.38 15.19
N GLY A 331 14.74 47.67 14.08
CA GLY A 331 14.13 46.64 13.25
C GLY A 331 15.00 46.15 12.09
N THR A 332 14.76 44.91 11.64
CA THR A 332 14.97 44.54 10.23
C THR A 332 14.18 43.27 9.87
N HIS A 333 13.57 43.26 8.68
CA HIS A 333 12.97 42.05 8.11
C HIS A 333 14.04 41.00 7.82
N ARG A 334 14.02 39.87 8.53
CA ARG A 334 14.57 38.60 8.05
C ARG A 334 13.66 37.44 8.46
N SER A 335 13.08 36.78 7.47
CA SER A 335 12.46 35.46 7.61
C SER A 335 13.56 34.40 7.81
N GLY A 336 13.95 34.19 9.08
CA GLY A 336 14.93 33.19 9.48
C GLY A 336 14.31 32.11 10.36
N LEU A 337 14.73 30.85 10.15
CA LEU A 337 14.54 29.78 11.14
C LEU A 337 15.18 30.21 12.47
N GLY A 338 14.47 30.04 13.58
CA GLY A 338 15.02 30.26 14.93
C GLY A 338 14.15 31.12 15.85
N SER A 339 12.96 30.62 16.21
CA SER A 339 12.25 31.10 17.40
C SER A 339 12.58 30.19 18.58
N PHE A 340 12.97 30.77 19.72
CA PHE A 340 13.25 30.05 20.97
C PHE A 340 12.12 29.07 21.34
N GLN A 341 12.45 27.79 21.55
CA GLN A 341 11.51 26.73 21.92
C GLN A 341 11.09 26.78 23.41
N ALA A 342 10.71 27.95 23.90
CA ALA A 342 10.09 28.11 25.20
C ALA A 342 8.57 28.24 25.01
N ALA A 343 7.86 27.11 25.00
CA ALA A 343 6.41 27.09 25.06
C ALA A 343 5.95 27.10 26.52
N ASP A 344 5.01 27.98 26.84
CA ASP A 344 4.34 28.02 28.14
C ASP A 344 3.69 26.66 28.45
N SER A 345 3.93 26.11 29.64
CA SER A 345 3.68 24.71 29.99
C SER A 345 2.20 24.40 30.30
N GLY A 346 1.27 25.16 29.70
CA GLY A 346 -0.18 24.97 29.79
C GLY A 346 -0.78 24.11 28.67
N VAL A 347 -0.02 23.78 27.62
CA VAL A 347 -0.50 22.89 26.54
C VAL A 347 -0.20 21.44 26.89
N THR A 348 -1.23 20.62 27.09
CA THR A 348 -1.08 19.21 27.43
C THR A 348 -0.43 18.42 26.29
N GLU A 349 0.82 18.02 26.53
CA GLU A 349 1.74 17.32 25.61
C GLU A 349 1.09 16.10 24.93
N GLY A 350 0.69 16.25 23.65
CA GLY A 350 -0.02 15.22 22.85
C GLY A 350 -1.48 15.55 22.51
N SER A 351 -2.00 16.71 22.92
CA SER A 351 -3.38 17.14 22.64
C SER A 351 -3.66 17.33 21.13
N PRO A 352 -4.80 16.86 20.58
CA PRO A 352 -5.20 17.06 19.19
C PRO A 352 -5.61 18.50 18.85
N SER A 353 -5.54 19.43 19.81
CA SER A 353 -5.91 20.83 19.64
C SER A 353 -5.19 21.51 18.48
N SER A 354 -3.89 21.24 18.31
CA SER A 354 -3.09 21.77 17.18
C SER A 354 -3.49 21.18 15.83
N TRP A 355 -3.94 19.92 15.81
CA TRP A 355 -4.45 19.26 14.61
C TRP A 355 -5.78 19.89 14.16
N PHE A 356 -6.75 20.02 15.09
CA PHE A 356 -8.03 20.69 14.80
C PHE A 356 -7.85 22.18 14.45
N LYS A 357 -6.90 22.88 15.09
CA LYS A 357 -6.57 24.27 14.72
C LYS A 357 -6.08 24.37 13.27
N ASN A 358 -5.24 23.44 12.79
CA ASN A 358 -4.84 23.41 11.39
C ASN A 358 -6.01 23.10 10.46
N LEU A 359 -6.88 22.14 10.80
CA LEU A 359 -8.09 21.83 10.02
C LEU A 359 -8.97 23.08 9.83
N THR A 360 -9.28 23.79 10.92
CA THR A 360 -10.14 24.98 10.92
C THR A 360 -9.49 26.18 10.21
N LEU A 361 -8.18 26.37 10.32
CA LEU A 361 -7.48 27.52 9.72
C LEU A 361 -7.05 27.31 8.26
N LYS A 362 -6.95 26.06 7.79
CA LYS A 362 -6.42 25.73 6.45
C LYS A 362 -7.45 25.02 5.58
N THR A 363 -7.93 23.87 6.03
CA THR A 363 -8.81 23.01 5.24
C THR A 363 -10.23 23.57 5.14
N HIS A 364 -10.84 23.98 6.24
CA HIS A 364 -12.20 24.53 6.20
C HIS A 364 -12.34 25.74 5.25
N PRO A 365 -11.44 26.75 5.26
CA PRO A 365 -11.47 27.81 4.25
C PRO A 365 -11.36 27.30 2.80
N ALA A 366 -10.48 26.33 2.52
CA ALA A 366 -10.33 25.78 1.17
C ALA A 366 -11.59 25.03 0.66
N ILE A 367 -12.38 24.44 1.57
CA ILE A 367 -13.64 23.76 1.23
C ILE A 367 -14.84 24.73 1.15
N TYR A 368 -14.87 25.79 1.98
CA TYR A 368 -16.08 26.58 2.21
C TYR A 368 -16.02 28.06 1.77
N SER A 369 -14.83 28.68 1.61
CA SER A 369 -14.72 30.13 1.33
C SER A 369 -15.16 30.55 -0.08
N SER A 370 -15.09 29.67 -1.08
CA SER A 370 -15.23 30.02 -2.50
C SER A 370 -16.67 29.98 -3.04
N ARG A 371 -17.70 30.15 -2.19
CA ARG A 371 -19.09 29.93 -2.60
C ARG A 371 -19.79 31.22 -3.04
N SER A 372 -20.06 31.32 -4.34
CA SER A 372 -21.14 32.16 -4.85
C SER A 372 -22.48 31.67 -4.28
N THR A 373 -23.34 32.61 -3.90
CA THR A 373 -24.57 32.36 -3.14
C THR A 373 -25.75 31.83 -3.99
N GLU A 374 -25.52 31.42 -5.23
CA GLU A 374 -26.58 31.29 -6.25
C GLU A 374 -26.91 29.86 -6.69
N ASN A 375 -26.04 28.86 -6.44
CA ASN A 375 -26.30 27.49 -6.89
C ASN A 375 -26.98 26.60 -5.82
N ASN A 376 -28.28 26.41 -6.00
CA ASN A 376 -29.21 25.75 -5.06
C ASN A 376 -29.18 24.20 -5.09
N SER A 377 -28.08 23.59 -5.59
CA SER A 377 -27.99 22.16 -5.92
C SER A 377 -26.98 21.34 -5.10
N PHE A 378 -26.41 21.91 -4.04
CA PHE A 378 -25.41 21.22 -3.21
C PHE A 378 -25.95 19.94 -2.56
N LYS A 379 -25.43 18.77 -2.98
CA LYS A 379 -25.75 17.46 -2.39
C LYS A 379 -24.75 17.13 -1.25
N PRO A 380 -25.16 17.15 0.03
CA PRO A 380 -24.27 16.84 1.15
C PRO A 380 -23.76 15.39 1.09
N ILE A 381 -22.59 15.14 1.68
CA ILE A 381 -22.08 13.78 1.86
C ILE A 381 -22.94 13.07 2.90
N LYS A 382 -23.47 11.91 2.55
CA LYS A 382 -24.27 11.06 3.43
C LYS A 382 -23.40 10.01 4.09
N ILE A 383 -23.49 9.87 5.41
CA ILE A 383 -22.63 8.96 6.17
C ILE A 383 -23.49 8.15 7.14
N ALA A 384 -23.36 6.82 7.10
CA ALA A 384 -23.92 5.97 8.14
C ALA A 384 -22.89 5.79 9.27
N VAL A 385 -23.33 5.97 10.50
CA VAL A 385 -22.54 5.68 11.71
C VAL A 385 -23.18 4.48 12.39
N LEU A 386 -22.49 3.35 12.35
CA LEU A 386 -22.91 2.12 13.04
C LEU A 386 -22.20 2.10 14.39
N ASP A 387 -22.97 2.20 15.47
CA ASP A 387 -22.43 2.35 16.83
C ASP A 387 -23.52 2.05 17.90
N THR A 388 -23.33 2.54 19.13
CA THR A 388 -24.24 2.39 20.27
C THR A 388 -25.52 3.23 20.19
N GLY A 389 -25.53 4.31 19.39
CA GLY A 389 -26.67 5.22 19.22
C GLY A 389 -26.23 6.69 19.24
N PHE A 390 -27.17 7.60 19.54
CA PHE A 390 -26.89 9.03 19.68
C PHE A 390 -27.82 9.67 20.72
N ALA A 391 -27.29 10.08 21.89
CA ALA A 391 -28.05 10.56 23.04
C ALA A 391 -28.76 11.91 22.78
N TYR A 392 -30.01 11.90 22.32
CA TYR A 392 -30.81 13.11 22.09
C TYR A 392 -32.18 13.08 22.79
N THR A 393 -32.27 12.34 23.89
CA THR A 393 -33.47 12.22 24.72
C THR A 393 -33.48 13.19 25.90
N GLU A 394 -32.37 13.31 26.64
CA GLU A 394 -32.28 14.14 27.85
C GLU A 394 -32.09 15.63 27.53
N GLU A 395 -32.62 16.51 28.38
CA GLU A 395 -32.54 17.97 28.18
C GLU A 395 -31.11 18.52 28.27
N HIS A 396 -30.24 17.89 29.05
CA HIS A 396 -28.81 18.21 29.10
C HIS A 396 -28.15 18.00 27.73
N ASP A 397 -28.37 16.84 27.12
CA ASP A 397 -27.71 16.44 25.88
C ASP A 397 -28.33 17.16 24.67
N LYS A 398 -29.66 17.37 24.69
CA LYS A 398 -30.32 18.28 23.73
C LYS A 398 -29.67 19.66 23.71
N LYS A 399 -29.25 20.21 24.85
CA LYS A 399 -28.60 21.52 24.93
C LYS A 399 -27.20 21.53 24.31
N SER A 400 -26.35 20.53 24.61
CA SER A 400 -24.99 20.44 24.06
C SER A 400 -24.96 20.02 22.59
N LEU A 401 -25.88 19.14 22.17
CA LEU A 401 -25.91 18.54 20.83
C LEU A 401 -26.78 19.29 19.81
N LYS A 402 -27.55 20.30 20.23
CA LYS A 402 -28.37 21.16 19.33
C LYS A 402 -27.63 21.63 18.06
N PRO A 403 -26.33 22.00 18.08
CA PRO A 403 -25.59 22.40 16.88
C PRO A 403 -25.43 21.27 15.84
N TYR A 404 -25.53 20.01 16.25
CA TYR A 404 -25.32 18.84 15.38
C TYR A 404 -26.64 18.25 14.85
N MET A 405 -27.72 18.33 15.64
CA MET A 405 -29.00 17.64 15.35
C MET A 405 -29.54 17.86 13.93
N HIS A 406 -29.46 19.08 13.39
CA HIS A 406 -29.96 19.40 12.04
C HIS A 406 -29.24 18.64 10.90
N ARG A 407 -28.05 18.08 11.17
CA ARG A 407 -27.28 17.25 10.25
C ARG A 407 -27.59 15.75 10.37
N ILE A 408 -28.29 15.32 11.43
CA ILE A 408 -28.75 13.93 11.57
C ILE A 408 -30.09 13.80 10.84
N LYS A 409 -30.20 12.82 9.93
CA LYS A 409 -31.36 12.65 9.05
C LYS A 409 -32.27 11.50 9.43
N LYS A 410 -31.70 10.44 10.02
CA LYS A 410 -32.41 9.29 10.57
C LYS A 410 -31.67 8.74 11.77
N PHE A 411 -32.45 8.19 12.69
CA PHE A 411 -32.04 7.24 13.71
C PHE A 411 -32.77 5.94 13.38
N ALA A 412 -32.08 4.81 13.47
CA ALA A 412 -32.69 3.50 13.35
C ALA A 412 -31.96 2.51 14.26
N SER A 413 -32.71 1.63 14.93
CA SER A 413 -32.11 0.50 15.62
C SER A 413 -32.17 -0.73 14.74
N PHE A 414 -31.06 -1.46 14.69
CA PHE A 414 -30.97 -2.74 14.01
C PHE A 414 -30.79 -3.87 15.01
N VAL A 415 -30.83 -3.60 16.32
CA VAL A 415 -30.94 -4.63 17.35
C VAL A 415 -32.31 -5.31 17.25
N GLU A 416 -32.39 -6.61 17.50
CA GLU A 416 -33.67 -7.34 17.55
C GLU A 416 -34.51 -6.88 18.76
N ASP A 417 -35.84 -6.87 18.62
CA ASP A 417 -36.81 -6.38 19.62
C ASP A 417 -36.67 -4.89 20.07
N GLU A 418 -35.75 -4.12 19.51
CA GLU A 418 -35.66 -2.66 19.73
C GLU A 418 -36.48 -1.84 18.72
N THR A 419 -36.88 -0.64 19.13
CA THR A 419 -37.50 0.36 18.22
C THR A 419 -36.47 1.39 17.75
N ASP A 420 -36.75 2.08 16.64
CA ASP A 420 -35.90 3.19 16.15
C ASP A 420 -35.67 4.32 17.17
N LEU A 421 -36.53 4.44 18.20
CA LEU A 421 -36.36 5.40 19.29
C LEU A 421 -35.17 5.04 20.20
N GLU A 422 -34.78 3.76 20.30
CA GLU A 422 -33.61 3.33 21.07
C GLU A 422 -32.30 3.86 20.47
N ALA A 423 -32.25 4.11 19.16
CA ALA A 423 -31.11 4.75 18.51
C ALA A 423 -30.95 6.24 18.85
N MET A 424 -31.96 6.87 19.48
CA MET A 424 -31.86 8.22 20.08
C MET A 424 -31.35 8.20 21.53
N LYS A 425 -31.05 7.02 22.07
CA LYS A 425 -30.34 6.84 23.33
C LYS A 425 -28.91 6.42 23.03
N ASP A 426 -28.00 6.74 23.95
CA ASP A 426 -26.64 6.22 23.93
C ASP A 426 -26.09 6.12 25.36
N PRO A 427 -26.42 5.03 26.10
CA PRO A 427 -26.02 4.89 27.50
C PRO A 427 -24.51 4.84 27.73
N SER A 428 -23.70 4.54 26.71
CA SER A 428 -22.24 4.57 26.79
C SER A 428 -21.65 5.93 26.44
N GLY A 429 -22.39 6.78 25.71
CA GLY A 429 -21.91 8.03 25.12
C GLY A 429 -20.92 7.85 23.95
N HIS A 430 -20.61 6.60 23.56
CA HIS A 430 -19.59 6.28 22.56
C HIS A 430 -20.01 6.71 21.15
N GLY A 431 -21.14 6.20 20.63
CA GLY A 431 -21.65 6.53 19.30
C GLY A 431 -21.96 8.00 19.12
N THR A 432 -22.42 8.67 20.18
CA THR A 432 -22.65 10.12 20.17
C THR A 432 -21.33 10.89 20.08
N ALA A 433 -20.28 10.44 20.79
CA ALA A 433 -18.95 11.04 20.70
C ALA A 433 -18.32 10.83 19.31
N VAL A 434 -18.40 9.61 18.75
CA VAL A 434 -18.00 9.26 17.38
C VAL A 434 -18.68 10.19 16.36
N ALA A 435 -20.01 10.28 16.40
CA ALA A 435 -20.79 11.14 15.51
C ALA A 435 -20.38 12.63 15.61
N VAL A 436 -20.10 13.14 16.81
CA VAL A 436 -19.67 14.52 17.02
C VAL A 436 -18.26 14.77 16.48
N GLN A 437 -17.28 13.88 16.67
CA GLN A 437 -15.93 14.12 16.12
C GLN A 437 -15.97 14.18 14.59
N LEU A 438 -16.73 13.28 13.94
CA LEU A 438 -16.92 13.28 12.50
C LEU A 438 -17.57 14.60 12.01
N LEU A 439 -18.60 15.09 12.71
CA LEU A 439 -19.29 16.34 12.39
C LEU A 439 -18.50 17.62 12.76
N LYS A 440 -17.40 17.53 13.51
CA LYS A 440 -16.40 18.60 13.64
C LYS A 440 -15.44 18.64 12.45
N VAL A 441 -15.18 17.49 11.81
CA VAL A 441 -14.28 17.41 10.66
C VAL A 441 -14.98 17.87 9.38
N SER A 442 -16.11 17.27 9.01
CA SER A 442 -16.96 17.75 7.91
C SER A 442 -18.13 18.57 8.45
N LEU A 443 -18.18 19.85 8.08
CA LEU A 443 -19.19 20.78 8.57
C LEU A 443 -20.53 20.64 7.84
N ARG A 444 -20.55 19.99 6.67
CA ARG A 444 -21.73 19.85 5.81
C ARG A 444 -22.16 18.42 5.49
N ALA A 445 -21.41 17.42 5.93
CA ALA A 445 -21.88 16.03 5.92
C ALA A 445 -23.16 15.86 6.77
N VAL A 446 -23.96 14.86 6.41
CA VAL A 446 -25.20 14.49 7.09
C VAL A 446 -25.16 13.03 7.53
N LEU A 447 -25.61 12.76 8.76
CA LEU A 447 -25.51 11.44 9.38
C LEU A 447 -26.82 10.67 9.35
N TYR A 448 -26.68 9.36 9.28
CA TYR A 448 -27.70 8.37 9.57
C TYR A 448 -27.17 7.49 10.71
N ILE A 449 -27.83 7.51 11.86
CA ILE A 449 -27.38 6.78 13.06
C ILE A 449 -28.00 5.39 13.04
N CYS A 450 -27.15 4.35 13.01
CA CYS A 450 -27.52 2.96 13.16
C CYS A 450 -27.09 2.48 14.55
N ARG A 451 -28.05 2.20 15.43
CA ARG A 451 -27.76 1.45 16.66
C ARG A 451 -27.61 -0.03 16.32
N VAL A 452 -26.43 -0.58 16.61
CA VAL A 452 -26.05 -1.98 16.32
C VAL A 452 -25.42 -2.69 17.51
N ALA A 453 -25.36 -2.05 18.69
CA ALA A 453 -24.66 -2.57 19.86
C ALA A 453 -25.63 -3.03 20.96
N THR A 454 -25.41 -4.22 21.50
CA THR A 454 -26.25 -4.90 22.50
C THR A 454 -25.47 -5.18 23.78
N SER A 455 -26.19 -5.26 24.91
CA SER A 455 -25.59 -5.66 26.19
C SER A 455 -25.32 -7.17 26.22
N SER A 456 -24.25 -7.60 26.89
CA SER A 456 -23.99 -9.04 27.04
C SER A 456 -25.12 -9.77 27.79
N LYS A 457 -25.39 -11.01 27.35
CA LYS A 457 -26.32 -11.93 28.02
C LYS A 457 -25.84 -12.34 29.43
N ASP A 458 -24.56 -12.14 29.74
CA ASP A 458 -23.95 -12.45 31.03
C ASP A 458 -24.21 -11.37 32.10
N GLY A 459 -25.00 -10.34 31.79
CA GLY A 459 -25.37 -9.28 32.72
C GLY A 459 -24.31 -8.19 32.91
N SER A 460 -23.22 -8.19 32.13
CA SER A 460 -22.30 -7.05 32.07
C SER A 460 -22.98 -5.84 31.42
N ARG A 461 -22.60 -4.63 31.85
CA ARG A 461 -23.09 -3.36 31.28
C ARG A 461 -22.35 -2.94 30.00
N GLU A 462 -21.47 -3.80 29.50
CA GLU A 462 -20.64 -3.53 28.33
C GLU A 462 -21.43 -3.84 27.05
N LEU A 463 -21.29 -2.96 26.05
CA LEU A 463 -22.01 -3.06 24.78
C LEU A 463 -21.08 -3.65 23.71
N PHE A 464 -21.56 -4.66 22.99
CA PHE A 464 -20.84 -5.33 21.92
C PHE A 464 -21.61 -5.20 20.59
N PRO A 465 -20.92 -5.14 19.43
CA PRO A 465 -21.59 -5.11 18.14
C PRO A 465 -22.30 -6.43 17.84
N ASP A 466 -23.61 -6.36 17.63
CA ASP A 466 -24.46 -7.45 17.16
C ASP A 466 -24.25 -7.61 15.64
N LYS A 467 -23.87 -8.82 15.20
CA LYS A 467 -23.37 -9.04 13.83
C LYS A 467 -24.51 -9.03 12.83
N GLU A 468 -25.65 -9.60 13.21
CA GLU A 468 -26.90 -9.61 12.48
C GLU A 468 -27.50 -8.20 12.36
N ALA A 469 -27.35 -7.36 13.40
CA ALA A 469 -27.67 -5.94 13.38
C ALA A 469 -26.73 -5.16 12.43
N VAL A 470 -25.41 -5.40 12.51
CA VAL A 470 -24.41 -4.79 11.61
C VAL A 470 -24.69 -5.15 10.15
N GLU A 471 -24.99 -6.41 9.83
CA GLU A 471 -25.37 -6.83 8.47
C GLU A 471 -26.59 -6.05 7.95
N ARG A 472 -27.67 -5.99 8.75
CA ARG A 472 -28.90 -5.27 8.38
C ARG A 472 -28.65 -3.77 8.22
N ALA A 473 -27.85 -3.18 9.10
CA ALA A 473 -27.47 -1.77 9.05
C ALA A 473 -26.66 -1.42 7.78
N ILE A 474 -25.66 -2.23 7.42
CA ILE A 474 -24.88 -2.04 6.20
C ILE A 474 -25.80 -2.13 4.98
N LYS A 475 -26.64 -3.18 4.86
CA LYS A 475 -27.57 -3.34 3.74
C LYS A 475 -28.53 -2.13 3.61
N LYS A 476 -29.08 -1.64 4.73
CA LYS A 476 -30.00 -0.49 4.76
C LYS A 476 -29.32 0.82 4.37
N ALA A 477 -28.10 1.04 4.83
CA ALA A 477 -27.32 2.24 4.52
C ALA A 477 -26.94 2.32 3.04
N VAL A 478 -26.49 1.20 2.47
CA VAL A 478 -26.04 1.08 1.07
C VAL A 478 -27.21 1.17 0.09
N ALA A 479 -28.32 0.48 0.37
CA ALA A 479 -29.43 0.37 -0.58
C ALA A 479 -29.96 1.74 -1.02
N GLU A 480 -30.40 1.85 -2.27
CA GLU A 480 -30.89 3.09 -2.85
C GLU A 480 -32.19 3.58 -2.16
N PRO A 481 -32.44 4.90 -2.09
CA PRO A 481 -33.67 5.45 -1.51
C PRO A 481 -34.96 4.89 -2.12
N GLU A 482 -34.96 4.62 -3.43
CA GLU A 482 -36.09 4.03 -4.16
C GLU A 482 -36.42 2.60 -3.70
N LYS A 483 -35.41 1.87 -3.21
CA LYS A 483 -35.52 0.52 -2.62
C LYS A 483 -35.69 0.58 -1.10
N GLY A 484 -36.02 1.75 -0.56
CA GLY A 484 -36.22 1.99 0.87
C GLY A 484 -34.94 2.04 1.71
N GLY A 485 -33.76 2.12 1.08
CA GLY A 485 -32.49 2.36 1.76
C GLY A 485 -32.17 3.84 1.92
N TRP A 486 -30.90 4.17 2.17
CA TRP A 486 -30.45 5.55 2.34
C TRP A 486 -29.51 6.05 1.25
N GLY A 487 -28.82 5.15 0.54
CA GLY A 487 -27.79 5.46 -0.45
C GLY A 487 -26.72 6.38 0.13
N VAL A 488 -26.02 5.92 1.17
CA VAL A 488 -24.91 6.67 1.80
C VAL A 488 -23.64 6.61 0.96
N ASP A 489 -22.78 7.61 1.13
CA ASP A 489 -21.47 7.68 0.47
C ASP A 489 -20.37 6.98 1.30
N ILE A 490 -20.49 7.01 2.63
CA ILE A 490 -19.51 6.49 3.59
C ILE A 490 -20.22 5.71 4.70
N ILE A 491 -19.59 4.65 5.21
CA ILE A 491 -19.97 3.93 6.43
C ILE A 491 -18.81 3.98 7.42
N ASN A 492 -19.08 4.40 8.65
CA ASN A 492 -18.16 4.39 9.78
C ASN A 492 -18.53 3.27 10.76
N MET A 493 -17.59 2.37 11.04
CA MET A 493 -17.72 1.24 11.98
C MET A 493 -16.66 1.38 13.09
N SER A 494 -16.96 2.18 14.11
CA SER A 494 -16.04 2.47 15.23
C SER A 494 -16.02 1.36 16.29
N PHE A 495 -16.01 0.10 15.84
CA PHE A 495 -16.03 -1.11 16.66
C PHE A 495 -15.27 -2.25 15.94
N GLY A 496 -15.06 -3.36 16.65
CA GLY A 496 -14.64 -4.61 16.01
C GLY A 496 -14.72 -5.82 16.93
N TRP A 497 -14.49 -7.00 16.36
CA TRP A 497 -14.42 -8.29 17.07
C TRP A 497 -13.34 -9.22 16.46
N ALA A 498 -12.98 -10.29 17.17
CA ALA A 498 -11.79 -11.08 16.88
C ALA A 498 -11.85 -11.93 15.59
N PHE A 499 -12.99 -12.55 15.28
CA PHE A 499 -13.11 -13.61 14.26
C PHE A 499 -14.02 -13.20 13.08
N ASP A 500 -13.69 -13.64 11.86
CA ASP A 500 -14.52 -13.41 10.67
C ASP A 500 -15.39 -14.66 10.48
N ASP A 501 -16.37 -14.76 11.37
CA ASP A 501 -17.21 -15.93 11.62
C ASP A 501 -18.67 -15.71 11.19
N HIS A 502 -18.96 -14.60 10.48
CA HIS A 502 -20.32 -14.23 10.08
C HIS A 502 -20.37 -13.83 8.60
N ASP A 503 -20.68 -14.80 7.73
CA ASP A 503 -20.76 -14.63 6.27
C ASP A 503 -21.69 -13.48 5.83
N GLY A 504 -22.78 -13.26 6.55
CA GLY A 504 -23.72 -12.16 6.29
C GLY A 504 -23.09 -10.77 6.31
N VAL A 505 -22.31 -10.44 7.35
CA VAL A 505 -21.53 -9.20 7.42
C VAL A 505 -20.50 -9.13 6.30
N ARG A 506 -19.76 -10.22 6.04
CA ARG A 506 -18.75 -10.28 4.96
C ARG A 506 -19.38 -10.00 3.59
N ASN A 507 -20.55 -10.55 3.34
CA ASN A 507 -21.32 -10.33 2.11
C ASN A 507 -21.91 -8.92 2.03
N ALA A 508 -22.33 -8.33 3.14
CA ALA A 508 -22.81 -6.95 3.20
C ALA A 508 -21.69 -5.92 2.96
N ILE A 509 -20.49 -6.15 3.51
CA ILE A 509 -19.27 -5.36 3.25
C ILE A 509 -18.92 -5.41 1.75
N ARG A 510 -18.83 -6.62 1.17
CA ARG A 510 -18.62 -6.80 -0.28
C ARG A 510 -19.68 -6.11 -1.13
N PHE A 511 -20.94 -6.15 -0.71
CA PHE A 511 -22.03 -5.45 -1.39
C PHE A 511 -21.86 -3.92 -1.32
N ALA A 512 -21.54 -3.36 -0.15
CA ALA A 512 -21.27 -1.93 0.03
C ALA A 512 -20.15 -1.44 -0.90
N ARG A 513 -19.04 -2.19 -0.96
CA ARG A 513 -17.90 -1.90 -1.84
C ARG A 513 -18.29 -1.91 -3.31
N ARG A 514 -19.07 -2.91 -3.78
CA ARG A 514 -19.60 -2.95 -5.16
C ARG A 514 -20.56 -1.81 -5.51
N GLN A 515 -21.15 -1.12 -4.53
CA GLN A 515 -21.98 0.06 -4.74
C GLN A 515 -21.19 1.38 -4.68
N GLY A 516 -19.85 1.32 -4.54
CA GLY A 516 -18.99 2.49 -4.47
C GLY A 516 -18.98 3.18 -3.11
N VAL A 517 -19.46 2.51 -2.05
CA VAL A 517 -19.48 3.05 -0.68
C VAL A 517 -18.12 2.83 -0.03
N HIS A 518 -17.59 3.88 0.61
CA HIS A 518 -16.34 3.80 1.37
C HIS A 518 -16.61 3.35 2.80
N MET A 519 -15.85 2.37 3.30
CA MET A 519 -16.00 1.83 4.65
C MET A 519 -14.74 2.07 5.46
N PHE A 520 -14.91 2.61 6.66
CA PHE A 520 -13.84 2.84 7.62
C PHE A 520 -14.13 2.05 8.90
N ALA A 521 -13.10 1.41 9.47
CA ALA A 521 -13.23 0.75 10.77
C ALA A 521 -11.97 0.86 11.63
N SER A 522 -12.18 1.04 12.94
CA SER A 522 -11.14 1.09 13.96
C SER A 522 -10.42 -0.25 14.12
N THR A 523 -9.09 -0.23 14.29
CA THR A 523 -8.25 -1.44 14.32
C THR A 523 -8.34 -2.24 15.62
N SER A 524 -7.86 -1.68 16.73
CA SER A 524 -7.91 -2.23 18.10
C SER A 524 -7.48 -1.13 19.09
N ASN A 525 -7.72 -1.34 20.38
CA ASN A 525 -7.15 -0.56 21.49
C ASN A 525 -6.33 -1.43 22.47
N ASP A 526 -6.11 -2.70 22.16
CA ASP A 526 -5.50 -3.69 23.07
C ASP A 526 -3.99 -3.84 22.86
N GLY A 527 -3.41 -3.12 21.88
CA GLY A 527 -2.01 -3.26 21.48
C GLY A 527 -1.64 -4.72 21.18
N LEU A 528 -0.53 -5.19 21.76
CA LEU A 528 -0.06 -6.57 21.64
C LEU A 528 -0.80 -7.57 22.56
N LEU A 529 -1.78 -7.13 23.34
CA LEU A 529 -2.62 -7.99 24.20
C LEU A 529 -3.97 -8.31 23.53
N GLY A 530 -4.20 -7.83 22.30
CA GLY A 530 -5.39 -8.11 21.52
C GLY A 530 -5.53 -9.57 21.09
N PRO A 531 -6.65 -9.91 20.42
CA PRO A 531 -6.82 -11.22 19.81
C PRO A 531 -5.70 -11.54 18.81
N PRO A 532 -5.44 -12.83 18.48
CA PRO A 532 -4.18 -13.33 17.88
C PRO A 532 -3.81 -12.83 16.47
N ASN A 533 -4.45 -11.79 15.95
CA ASN A 533 -4.24 -11.18 14.64
C ASN A 533 -3.99 -9.65 14.68
N ASP A 534 -3.84 -9.06 15.87
CA ASP A 534 -3.63 -7.62 16.19
C ASP A 534 -4.72 -6.62 15.71
N ILE A 535 -5.44 -6.91 14.62
CA ILE A 535 -6.47 -6.05 14.02
C ILE A 535 -7.82 -6.78 14.03
N LEU A 536 -8.85 -6.10 14.55
CA LEU A 536 -10.21 -6.60 14.63
C LEU A 536 -10.91 -6.63 13.26
N TYR A 537 -11.92 -7.47 13.13
CA TYR A 537 -12.91 -7.40 12.06
C TYR A 537 -14.01 -6.41 12.46
N PRO A 538 -14.51 -5.51 11.57
CA PRO A 538 -14.33 -5.50 10.12
C PRO A 538 -13.08 -4.80 9.59
N SER A 539 -12.26 -4.16 10.44
CA SER A 539 -11.08 -3.37 10.01
C SER A 539 -10.07 -4.15 9.15
N ARG A 540 -9.88 -5.45 9.40
CA ARG A 540 -9.01 -6.30 8.55
C ARG A 540 -9.58 -6.63 7.15
N ALA A 541 -10.90 -6.54 6.93
CA ALA A 541 -11.54 -6.99 5.69
C ALA A 541 -10.96 -6.27 4.45
N PRO A 542 -10.65 -6.96 3.34
CA PRO A 542 -10.04 -6.37 2.13
C PRO A 542 -10.70 -5.09 1.64
N GLU A 543 -12.02 -5.00 1.78
CA GLU A 543 -12.88 -3.95 1.26
C GLU A 543 -13.02 -2.74 2.20
N VAL A 544 -12.34 -2.73 3.35
CA VAL A 544 -12.44 -1.73 4.42
C VAL A 544 -11.10 -1.00 4.61
N ILE A 545 -11.15 0.29 4.91
CA ILE A 545 -9.98 1.12 5.25
C ILE A 545 -9.79 1.07 6.77
N ALA A 546 -8.61 0.63 7.20
CA ALA A 546 -8.28 0.38 8.60
C ALA A 546 -7.71 1.65 9.27
N ILE A 547 -8.25 2.05 10.43
CA ILE A 547 -7.84 3.29 11.11
C ILE A 547 -7.33 3.05 12.54
N ASP A 548 -6.11 3.48 12.79
CA ASP A 548 -5.46 3.49 14.11
C ASP A 548 -5.62 4.82 14.86
N ALA A 549 -5.58 4.75 16.20
CA ALA A 549 -5.37 5.92 17.03
C ALA A 549 -3.90 6.37 17.04
N ALA A 550 -3.71 7.67 16.88
CA ALA A 550 -2.49 8.40 17.20
C ALA A 550 -2.81 9.64 18.06
N ASP A 551 -1.80 10.30 18.60
CA ASP A 551 -1.95 11.54 19.36
C ASP A 551 -2.09 12.78 18.44
N GLY A 552 -2.13 13.98 19.03
CA GLY A 552 -2.19 15.24 18.28
C GLY A 552 -0.96 15.57 17.43
N PHE A 553 0.14 14.84 17.61
CA PHE A 553 1.42 14.99 16.90
C PHE A 553 1.75 13.79 15.99
N GLY A 554 0.82 12.86 15.82
CA GLY A 554 1.00 11.65 15.02
C GLY A 554 1.85 10.56 15.66
N GLU A 555 2.12 10.64 16.97
CA GLU A 555 2.72 9.52 17.70
C GLU A 555 1.67 8.43 17.96
N TYR A 556 2.07 7.18 17.86
CA TYR A 556 1.21 6.04 18.18
C TYR A 556 1.00 5.90 19.69
N THR A 557 -0.11 5.27 20.06
CA THR A 557 -0.40 4.94 21.45
C THR A 557 0.16 3.55 21.79
N ARG A 558 0.37 3.24 23.08
CA ARG A 558 0.70 1.85 23.49
C ARG A 558 -0.42 0.84 23.17
N ALA A 559 -1.63 1.34 22.93
CA ALA A 559 -2.83 0.60 22.56
C ALA A 559 -2.95 0.36 21.04
N THR A 560 -2.11 1.00 20.23
CA THR A 560 -2.14 0.89 18.77
C THR A 560 -1.65 -0.51 18.33
N ALA A 561 -2.39 -1.14 17.41
CA ALA A 561 -2.08 -2.49 16.91
C ALA A 561 -0.71 -2.53 16.20
N SER A 562 -0.03 -3.68 16.26
CA SER A 562 1.33 -3.87 15.72
C SER A 562 1.51 -3.36 14.29
N SER A 563 2.60 -2.64 14.04
CA SER A 563 3.04 -2.20 12.70
C SER A 563 3.41 -3.35 11.77
N VAL A 564 3.80 -4.49 12.35
CA VAL A 564 4.23 -5.70 11.64
C VAL A 564 3.03 -6.49 11.10
N SER A 565 1.79 -6.16 11.52
CA SER A 565 0.58 -6.79 11.01
C SER A 565 0.47 -6.60 9.49
N SER A 566 0.40 -7.73 8.76
CA SER A 566 0.26 -7.77 7.31
C SER A 566 -1.14 -7.31 6.84
N TYR A 567 -2.13 -7.34 7.74
CA TYR A 567 -3.50 -6.94 7.46
C TYR A 567 -3.61 -5.41 7.31
N GLY A 568 -4.33 -4.97 6.27
CA GLY A 568 -4.49 -3.55 5.97
C GLY A 568 -3.26 -2.87 5.36
N ARG A 569 -2.18 -3.60 5.03
CA ARG A 569 -0.98 -3.01 4.39
C ARG A 569 -1.37 -2.26 3.10
N GLY A 570 -0.96 -1.00 2.99
CA GLY A 570 -1.35 -0.11 1.88
C GLY A 570 -2.74 0.52 1.99
N ARG A 571 -3.55 0.16 3.00
CA ARG A 571 -4.91 0.67 3.23
C ARG A 571 -5.22 0.91 4.72
N ARG A 572 -4.16 1.19 5.49
CA ARG A 572 -4.15 1.43 6.93
C ARG A 572 -3.56 2.82 7.19
N PHE A 573 -4.29 3.63 7.94
CA PHE A 573 -3.95 5.02 8.26
C PHE A 573 -4.14 5.29 9.75
N SER A 574 -3.58 6.38 10.26
CA SER A 574 -3.82 6.85 11.62
C SER A 574 -4.40 8.26 11.63
N ALA A 575 -5.18 8.57 12.65
CA ALA A 575 -5.75 9.88 12.88
C ALA A 575 -5.76 10.18 14.39
N PRO A 576 -5.97 11.45 14.81
CA PRO A 576 -6.03 11.78 16.22
C PRO A 576 -7.13 10.99 16.94
N GLY A 577 -6.74 10.12 17.86
CA GLY A 577 -7.62 9.24 18.62
C GLY A 577 -7.55 9.43 20.13
N THR A 578 -6.59 10.23 20.65
CA THR A 578 -6.40 10.46 22.09
C THR A 578 -6.72 11.89 22.52
N ARG A 579 -7.07 12.04 23.80
CA ARG A 579 -7.34 13.30 24.50
C ARG A 579 -8.39 14.16 23.81
N LEU A 580 -9.40 13.49 23.24
CA LEU A 580 -10.53 14.11 22.58
C LEU A 580 -11.58 14.47 23.63
N THR A 581 -12.00 15.73 23.68
CA THR A 581 -13.04 16.18 24.61
C THR A 581 -14.38 15.52 24.30
N SER A 582 -15.00 14.90 25.31
CA SER A 582 -16.35 14.37 25.25
C SER A 582 -17.37 15.49 24.97
N PRO A 583 -18.45 15.22 24.20
CA PRO A 583 -19.55 16.16 24.02
C PRO A 583 -20.53 16.24 25.21
N HIS A 584 -20.52 15.27 26.13
CA HIS A 584 -21.44 15.21 27.28
C HIS A 584 -20.76 15.55 28.60
N SER A 585 -19.44 15.48 28.66
CA SER A 585 -18.67 15.69 29.88
C SER A 585 -17.35 16.39 29.57
N ALA A 586 -16.69 16.93 30.60
CA ALA A 586 -15.32 17.42 30.46
C ALA A 586 -14.27 16.28 30.37
N ALA A 587 -14.70 15.02 30.25
CA ALA A 587 -13.81 13.88 30.16
C ALA A 587 -13.06 13.87 28.82
N LEU A 588 -11.87 13.26 28.85
CA LEU A 588 -11.07 12.96 27.67
C LEU A 588 -11.34 11.52 27.24
N TYR A 589 -11.51 11.31 25.94
CA TYR A 589 -11.62 10.00 25.33
C TYR A 589 -10.37 9.66 24.51
N ASP A 590 -9.96 8.41 24.64
CA ASP A 590 -8.88 7.76 23.90
C ASP A 590 -9.44 6.51 23.20
N GLY A 591 -9.12 6.32 21.92
CA GLY A 591 -9.48 5.11 21.16
C GLY A 591 -9.44 5.26 19.64
N SER A 592 -9.13 4.17 18.94
CA SER A 592 -9.16 4.07 17.47
C SER A 592 -10.56 4.35 16.90
N SER A 593 -11.62 4.11 17.68
CA SER A 593 -13.01 4.49 17.41
C SER A 593 -13.16 5.96 16.96
N PHE A 594 -12.47 6.90 17.61
CA PHE A 594 -12.59 8.32 17.31
C PHE A 594 -11.69 8.75 16.15
N ALA A 595 -10.51 8.12 16.04
CA ALA A 595 -9.65 8.28 14.88
C ALA A 595 -10.35 7.84 13.58
N CYS A 596 -11.08 6.71 13.62
CA CYS A 596 -11.93 6.23 12.53
C CYS A 596 -12.98 7.28 12.13
N ALA A 597 -13.67 7.87 13.11
CA ALA A 597 -14.65 8.94 12.88
C ALA A 597 -14.05 10.17 12.19
N ILE A 598 -12.83 10.55 12.57
CA ILE A 598 -12.08 11.66 11.97
C ILE A 598 -11.64 11.33 10.54
N ALA A 599 -11.14 10.11 10.29
CA ALA A 599 -10.77 9.64 8.95
C ALA A 599 -11.96 9.57 7.99
N ALA A 600 -13.10 9.04 8.44
CA ALA A 600 -14.36 9.09 7.69
C ALA A 600 -14.80 10.54 7.39
N GLY A 601 -14.60 11.46 8.34
CA GLY A 601 -14.80 12.90 8.14
C GLY A 601 -13.86 13.51 7.09
N ILE A 602 -12.60 13.06 7.01
CA ILE A 602 -11.63 13.50 5.99
C ILE A 602 -12.03 13.00 4.60
N CYS A 603 -12.43 11.74 4.47
CA CYS A 603 -12.99 11.19 3.24
C CYS A 603 -14.20 12.02 2.77
N ALA A 604 -15.08 12.44 3.70
CA ALA A 604 -16.19 13.33 3.39
C ALA A 604 -15.75 14.71 2.87
N LEU A 605 -14.62 15.27 3.36
CA LEU A 605 -14.08 16.53 2.82
C LEU A 605 -13.53 16.37 1.39
N VAL A 606 -12.93 15.21 1.05
CA VAL A 606 -12.49 14.89 -0.32
C VAL A 606 -13.69 14.84 -1.27
N LEU A 607 -14.72 14.05 -0.91
CA LEU A 607 -15.93 13.93 -1.71
C LEU A 607 -16.69 15.26 -1.80
N GLU A 608 -16.71 16.06 -0.73
CA GLU A 608 -17.33 17.40 -0.74
C GLU A 608 -16.55 18.40 -1.61
N PHE A 609 -15.21 18.32 -1.64
CA PHE A 609 -14.42 19.14 -2.56
C PHE A 609 -14.73 18.78 -4.02
N ALA A 610 -14.82 17.49 -4.33
CA ALA A 610 -15.12 16.99 -5.67
C ALA A 610 -16.55 17.32 -6.15
N ARG A 611 -17.52 17.43 -5.24
CA ARG A 611 -18.91 17.88 -5.53
C ARG A 611 -19.07 19.40 -5.70
N GLN A 612 -17.96 20.14 -5.82
CA GLN A 612 -17.93 21.59 -6.02
C GLN A 612 -17.09 21.94 -7.26
N PRO A 613 -17.17 23.17 -7.79
CA PRO A 613 -16.33 23.59 -8.92
C PRO A 613 -14.83 23.47 -8.59
N PRO A 614 -13.97 23.17 -9.58
CA PRO A 614 -14.33 22.83 -10.97
C PRO A 614 -14.74 21.35 -11.13
N LEU A 615 -14.33 20.46 -10.21
CA LEU A 615 -14.48 18.99 -10.33
C LEU A 615 -15.92 18.47 -10.43
N GLN A 616 -16.92 19.23 -9.97
CA GLN A 616 -18.34 18.85 -10.10
C GLN A 616 -18.78 18.61 -11.54
N ALA A 617 -18.09 19.22 -12.52
CA ALA A 617 -18.40 19.09 -13.94
C ALA A 617 -17.87 17.78 -14.55
N SER A 618 -16.86 17.15 -13.94
CA SER A 618 -16.25 15.93 -14.47
C SER A 618 -16.94 14.68 -13.95
N LYS A 619 -17.66 13.97 -14.83
CA LYS A 619 -18.33 12.71 -14.48
C LYS A 619 -17.32 11.57 -14.29
N THR A 620 -16.20 11.61 -15.03
CA THR A 620 -15.09 10.64 -14.85
C THR A 620 -14.54 10.72 -13.42
N VAL A 621 -14.23 11.92 -12.92
CA VAL A 621 -13.78 12.13 -11.53
C VAL A 621 -14.81 11.67 -10.50
N GLN A 622 -16.10 11.99 -10.66
CA GLN A 622 -17.13 11.53 -9.71
C GLN A 622 -17.26 10.01 -9.67
N ASN A 623 -16.99 9.31 -10.77
CA ASN A 623 -17.02 7.85 -10.82
C ASN A 623 -15.74 7.25 -10.23
N SER A 624 -14.56 7.73 -10.62
CA SER A 624 -13.27 7.24 -10.07
C SER A 624 -13.20 7.39 -8.55
N LEU A 625 -13.73 8.48 -7.98
CA LEU A 625 -13.78 8.70 -6.52
C LEU A 625 -14.70 7.75 -5.75
N LYS A 626 -15.51 6.91 -6.42
CA LYS A 626 -16.21 5.79 -5.78
C LYS A 626 -15.29 4.62 -5.50
N GLU A 627 -14.16 4.50 -6.21
CA GLU A 627 -13.24 3.40 -6.05
C GLU A 627 -12.36 3.55 -4.81
N MET A 628 -12.21 2.45 -4.07
CA MET A 628 -11.47 2.45 -2.80
C MET A 628 -9.99 2.78 -3.02
N SER A 629 -9.43 2.39 -4.17
CA SER A 629 -8.05 2.69 -4.57
C SER A 629 -7.81 4.19 -4.75
N ALA A 630 -8.75 4.89 -5.41
CA ALA A 630 -8.77 6.34 -5.50
C ALA A 630 -8.69 7.00 -4.12
N MET A 631 -9.54 6.53 -3.20
CA MET A 631 -9.61 7.07 -1.84
C MET A 631 -8.34 6.75 -1.05
N ILE A 632 -7.76 5.56 -1.22
CA ILE A 632 -6.47 5.18 -0.63
C ILE A 632 -5.36 6.11 -1.13
N ALA A 633 -5.16 6.25 -2.45
CA ALA A 633 -4.12 7.10 -3.03
C ALA A 633 -4.25 8.57 -2.55
N ILE A 634 -5.47 9.10 -2.50
CA ILE A 634 -5.73 10.45 -1.99
C ILE A 634 -5.43 10.55 -0.49
N LEU A 635 -5.82 9.57 0.32
CA LEU A 635 -5.50 9.53 1.75
C LEU A 635 -3.98 9.36 1.99
N GLU A 636 -3.26 8.65 1.14
CA GLU A 636 -1.79 8.55 1.15
C GLU A 636 -1.14 9.91 0.87
N ARG A 637 -1.56 10.63 -0.18
CA ARG A 637 -1.10 12.01 -0.47
C ARG A 637 -1.48 12.99 0.64
N MET A 638 -2.53 12.69 1.41
CA MET A 638 -2.97 13.45 2.59
C MET A 638 -2.32 12.99 3.90
N SER A 639 -1.38 12.05 3.87
CA SER A 639 -0.72 11.50 5.07
C SER A 639 0.74 11.92 5.20
N ALA A 640 1.30 11.79 6.41
CA ALA A 640 2.73 11.80 6.65
C ALA A 640 3.13 10.57 7.49
N GLU A 641 4.28 9.99 7.19
CA GLU A 641 4.84 8.86 7.94
C GLU A 641 5.74 9.36 9.08
N LYS A 642 5.63 8.73 10.25
CA LYS A 642 6.43 9.05 11.45
C LYS A 642 6.85 7.78 12.18
N GLY A 643 8.05 7.80 12.76
CA GLY A 643 8.62 6.67 13.49
C GLY A 643 9.12 5.52 12.59
N PRO A 644 9.77 4.50 13.18
CA PRO A 644 10.35 3.37 12.43
C PRO A 644 9.28 2.53 11.70
N ASP A 645 8.04 2.58 12.20
CA ASP A 645 6.91 1.79 11.75
C ASP A 645 6.18 2.35 10.52
N ARG A 646 6.49 3.59 10.11
CA ARG A 646 5.90 4.28 8.94
C ARG A 646 4.36 4.28 8.91
N PHE A 647 3.72 4.55 10.07
CA PHE A 647 2.28 4.76 10.13
C PHE A 647 1.86 6.05 9.39
N LYS A 648 0.82 5.95 8.55
CA LYS A 648 0.34 7.04 7.68
C LYS A 648 -0.66 7.95 8.43
N PHE A 649 -0.15 8.98 9.11
CA PHE A 649 -0.95 9.91 9.89
C PHE A 649 -1.61 10.98 9.01
N LEU A 650 -2.94 11.10 9.08
CA LEU A 650 -3.72 11.96 8.19
C LEU A 650 -3.63 13.45 8.57
N LEU A 651 -3.28 14.27 7.58
CA LEU A 651 -3.04 15.71 7.67
C LEU A 651 -3.75 16.42 6.50
N PRO A 652 -5.08 16.62 6.55
CA PRO A 652 -5.86 16.96 5.35
C PRO A 652 -5.45 18.25 4.63
N TRP A 653 -4.83 19.21 5.35
CA TRP A 653 -4.28 20.45 4.78
C TRP A 653 -3.01 20.29 3.92
N THR A 654 -2.43 19.10 3.84
CA THR A 654 -1.33 18.80 2.90
C THR A 654 -1.81 18.76 1.44
N LEU A 655 -3.09 18.49 1.22
CA LEU A 655 -3.76 18.55 -0.09
C LEU A 655 -4.88 19.59 -0.09
N LEU A 656 -5.84 19.46 0.83
CA LEU A 656 -7.01 20.33 0.95
C LEU A 656 -6.68 21.54 1.83
N GLY A 657 -6.02 22.54 1.26
CA GLY A 657 -5.85 23.88 1.87
C GLY A 657 -4.43 24.33 2.15
N LYS A 658 -3.52 24.21 1.18
CA LYS A 658 -2.25 24.96 1.22
C LYS A 658 -2.54 26.47 1.15
N PRO A 659 -2.07 27.30 2.10
CA PRO A 659 -2.33 28.74 2.09
C PRO A 659 -1.84 29.42 0.81
N GLY A 660 -2.66 30.30 0.22
CA GLY A 660 -2.34 31.04 -1.00
C GLY A 660 -2.42 30.22 -2.31
N GLN A 661 -2.75 28.93 -2.24
CA GLN A 661 -2.86 28.08 -3.42
C GLN A 661 -4.24 28.22 -4.11
N PRO A 662 -4.30 28.40 -5.44
CA PRO A 662 -5.55 28.37 -6.19
C PRO A 662 -6.31 27.04 -6.01
N ARG A 663 -7.65 27.12 -6.03
CA ARG A 663 -8.54 25.96 -5.84
C ARG A 663 -8.36 24.95 -6.98
N GLU A 664 -8.06 25.46 -8.17
CA GLU A 664 -7.76 24.76 -9.40
C GLU A 664 -6.54 23.85 -9.25
N PHE A 665 -5.51 24.26 -8.49
CA PHE A 665 -4.34 23.42 -8.24
C PHE A 665 -4.68 22.23 -7.31
N THR A 666 -5.54 22.45 -6.31
CA THR A 666 -6.02 21.35 -5.45
C THR A 666 -6.86 20.36 -6.27
N ALA A 667 -7.70 20.89 -7.17
CA ALA A 667 -8.47 20.08 -8.11
C ALA A 667 -7.58 19.31 -9.09
N TYR A 668 -6.54 19.93 -9.64
CA TYR A 668 -5.55 19.27 -10.49
C TYR A 668 -4.82 18.18 -9.74
N CYS A 669 -4.35 18.41 -8.50
CA CYS A 669 -3.69 17.37 -7.69
C CYS A 669 -4.58 16.17 -7.37
N LEU A 670 -5.90 16.36 -7.28
CA LEU A 670 -6.85 15.25 -7.14
C LEU A 670 -6.98 14.48 -8.46
N VAL A 671 -7.06 15.18 -9.60
CA VAL A 671 -7.12 14.56 -10.93
C VAL A 671 -5.83 13.84 -11.28
N ASP A 672 -4.67 14.39 -10.94
CA ASP A 672 -3.33 13.81 -11.04
C ASP A 672 -3.28 12.43 -10.35
N GLU A 673 -3.71 12.32 -9.09
CA GLU A 673 -3.78 11.02 -8.41
C GLU A 673 -4.79 10.05 -9.05
N LEU A 674 -5.93 10.54 -9.52
CA LEU A 674 -6.89 9.69 -10.23
C LEU A 674 -6.33 9.20 -11.57
N ARG A 675 -5.54 10.03 -12.28
CA ARG A 675 -4.87 9.64 -13.52
C ARG A 675 -3.77 8.61 -13.28
N ASN A 676 -3.03 8.75 -12.19
CA ASN A 676 -2.01 7.79 -11.75
C ASN A 676 -2.58 6.40 -11.41
N GLU A 677 -3.87 6.31 -11.06
CA GLU A 677 -4.57 5.05 -10.73
C GLU A 677 -5.41 4.48 -11.89
N PHE A 678 -6.04 5.33 -12.71
CA PHE A 678 -7.06 4.91 -13.70
C PHE A 678 -6.79 5.32 -15.15
N GLY A 679 -5.70 6.05 -15.43
CA GLY A 679 -5.35 6.51 -16.78
C GLY A 679 -5.65 7.99 -17.04
N LEU A 680 -4.99 8.54 -18.07
CA LEU A 680 -4.96 9.97 -18.38
C LEU A 680 -6.33 10.54 -18.78
N ALA A 681 -7.26 9.70 -19.25
CA ALA A 681 -8.61 10.11 -19.63
C ALA A 681 -9.44 10.69 -18.45
N VAL A 682 -9.11 10.37 -17.20
CA VAL A 682 -9.85 10.88 -16.04
C VAL A 682 -9.63 12.39 -15.89
N GLY A 683 -10.72 13.14 -15.71
CA GLY A 683 -10.70 14.57 -15.46
C GLY A 683 -10.43 15.45 -16.68
N SER A 684 -10.30 14.89 -17.89
CA SER A 684 -10.08 15.66 -19.12
C SER A 684 -11.24 16.61 -19.46
N GLU A 685 -12.44 16.35 -18.93
CA GLU A 685 -13.62 17.25 -18.95
C GLU A 685 -13.37 18.61 -18.25
N VAL A 686 -12.33 18.71 -17.41
CA VAL A 686 -12.00 19.89 -16.59
C VAL A 686 -10.54 20.34 -16.78
N PHE A 687 -9.62 19.39 -17.01
CA PHE A 687 -8.21 19.63 -17.31
C PHE A 687 -7.82 18.83 -18.56
N PRO A 688 -8.08 19.34 -19.78
CA PRO A 688 -7.74 18.64 -21.02
C PRO A 688 -6.23 18.36 -21.10
N LEU A 689 -5.86 17.33 -21.86
CA LEU A 689 -4.48 16.99 -22.17
C LEU A 689 -4.02 17.84 -23.38
N GLU A 690 -2.75 18.22 -23.42
CA GLU A 690 -2.17 19.06 -24.50
C GLU A 690 -1.92 18.27 -25.81
N GLU A 691 -2.97 17.64 -26.36
CA GLU A 691 -2.97 17.03 -27.71
C GLU A 691 -4.25 17.35 -28.53
N GLU A 692 -5.20 18.15 -28.01
CA GLU A 692 -6.40 18.61 -28.75
C GLU A 692 -6.40 20.13 -29.03
N SER A 693 -5.33 20.64 -29.65
CA SER A 693 -5.24 22.02 -30.17
C SER A 693 -4.55 22.11 -31.54
#